data_AF-A0A9P6TSV5-F1
#
_entry.id   AF-A0A9P6TSV5-F1
#
_cell.length_a   1.000
_cell.length_b   1.000
_cell.length_c   1.000
_cell.angle_alpha   90.00
_cell.angle_beta   90.00
_cell.angle_gamma   90.00
#
_symmetry.space_group_name_H-M   'P 1'
#
loop_
_entity.id
_entity.type
_entity.pdbx_description
1 polymer ?
#
loop_
_entity_poly.entity_id
_entity_poly.type
_entity_poly.pdbx_seq_one_letter_code
_entity_poly.pdbx_strand_id
1 'polypeptide(L)'
;MTHDALFPPASPSTPPRSANDTRMRSLAQPYAPGEPPSPHARPRFAGPLAPGRPQAAPESAELTARVAQRNRTVTHVQQLDDTDAPAVRLLNDVITQAGACRASDIHIEPGEHQWQIRLRIDGQLHRIDDPPAHLRDAVITRVKLLARMDIAQRRTPQDGRLRIASSGDRPDEFRVSTLPTVFGEKVVLRRLDALPDRLDLAGLGFDTGQLSAVRRALHTRQGMILVTGPTGSGKTLTLYTFMRELDLDTLNLCTIEDPSEIQLRGINQVSINDRAGLSFAVVLRALLRQDPDVIMVGEIRDAETAAVAVNAAQTGHLLLATLHTNDAPATLARLTDLGVEPYNVAAAVRLVTAQRLVRRLCSACRVANAPDPVALRAAGMATAQVDEALAGRWRPYRPIGCTACNGTGFAGRCAVHQVMPVTPALQERIAARAPTHELAAVMRAAGLQTLRESALARVRDGMTSLHEALAATDDADGRRRRGTIDARNVQAALERIREQKVVAVEIIEVRARRNPRVRSADLTHATRHLAMLLGTGLSLQPALALVAEHARAPLRHVLTAVTHDITQGKTLSKALANHGRVFPATYRRLVELAEQTGSLDTILARVADARERSAAQQARLRNALLYPALVLTLALALCAILLAWVVPTFEHVFAGFGAPLPRPTRIVVALSQYTLAHSPSILAALGACAAGGMLAWQRSPRLRHHIDTILLQLPLAGPILHRSAIARWSHALGMVLDAGVALADGFDIVDGITGNAAMDCANREIAAQVRIGASLADAMRVSACFPPDIVATVALAEQAGTLAAMLADIGAWSERIVTERIGVLAQLAEPLIIVGPGALIAALVVAMYLPIIRMGSVM
;
A
#
# COMPACT_ATOMS: atom_id res chain seq x y z
N MET A 1 -23.19 60.36 -16.96
CA MET A 1 -23.31 59.59 -15.71
C MET A 1 -22.09 58.68 -15.62
N THR A 2 -20.85 59.16 -15.48
CA THR A 2 -20.29 60.23 -14.62
C THR A 2 -20.49 59.98 -13.13
N HIS A 3 -19.45 59.44 -12.46
CA HIS A 3 -18.77 60.20 -11.40
C HIS A 3 -17.35 59.68 -11.10
N ASP A 4 -16.39 60.60 -11.20
CA ASP A 4 -15.04 60.59 -10.62
C ASP A 4 -15.08 60.73 -9.08
N ALA A 5 -14.03 60.50 -8.27
CA ALA A 5 -12.73 59.80 -8.37
C ALA A 5 -12.07 59.84 -6.95
N LEU A 6 -10.85 59.28 -6.76
CA LEU A 6 -9.69 59.91 -6.04
C LEU A 6 -8.54 58.92 -5.72
N PHE A 7 -7.31 59.47 -5.70
CA PHE A 7 -6.00 58.90 -5.31
C PHE A 7 -5.17 60.07 -4.69
N PRO A 8 -3.92 59.90 -4.21
CA PRO A 8 -3.37 59.05 -3.14
C PRO A 8 -2.68 59.98 -2.07
N PRO A 9 -1.36 59.90 -1.73
CA PRO A 9 -0.53 58.84 -1.13
C PRO A 9 0.04 59.23 0.28
N ALA A 10 0.85 58.35 0.93
CA ALA A 10 2.13 58.67 1.62
C ALA A 10 2.63 57.56 2.60
N SER A 11 3.91 57.65 2.98
CA SER A 11 4.63 56.90 4.03
C SER A 11 5.29 57.92 5.01
N PRO A 12 6.25 57.63 5.93
CA PRO A 12 6.83 56.36 6.42
C PRO A 12 6.95 56.28 7.99
N SER A 13 7.60 55.24 8.53
CA SER A 13 8.32 55.27 9.83
C SER A 13 9.27 54.07 10.01
N THR A 14 10.18 54.11 10.99
CA THR A 14 11.32 53.15 11.19
C THR A 14 11.65 52.99 12.71
N PRO A 15 12.64 52.19 13.18
CA PRO A 15 12.53 51.43 14.44
C PRO A 15 13.60 51.77 15.53
N PRO A 16 13.64 51.01 16.65
CA PRO A 16 14.86 50.72 17.42
C PRO A 16 15.43 49.31 17.07
N ARG A 17 16.73 48.95 17.08
CA ARG A 17 17.92 49.27 17.95
C ARG A 17 17.84 48.61 19.35
N SER A 18 18.92 48.15 20.01
CA SER A 18 20.40 48.03 19.74
C SER A 18 21.06 47.27 20.93
N ALA A 19 22.26 46.66 20.92
CA ALA A 19 23.29 46.27 19.92
C ALA A 19 24.18 45.15 20.58
N ASN A 20 25.08 44.44 19.88
CA ASN A 20 26.53 44.73 19.71
C ASN A 20 27.11 43.70 18.70
N ASP A 21 28.06 43.96 17.80
CA ASP A 21 29.38 44.65 17.89
C ASP A 21 30.48 43.77 18.54
N THR A 22 31.75 43.71 18.10
CA THR A 22 32.52 44.35 16.97
C THR A 22 33.10 43.21 16.07
N ARG A 23 33.92 43.30 14.99
CA ARG A 23 34.83 44.28 14.32
C ARG A 23 34.74 44.16 12.77
N MET A 24 35.55 44.92 12.02
CA MET A 24 35.72 44.87 10.56
C MET A 24 37.20 44.77 10.15
N ARG A 25 37.49 44.42 8.88
CA ARG A 25 38.27 45.23 7.88
C ARG A 25 38.37 44.48 6.53
N SER A 26 37.81 44.99 5.43
CA SER A 26 38.36 45.98 4.45
C SER A 26 39.39 45.36 3.47
N LEU A 27 39.40 45.60 2.16
CA LEU A 27 38.65 46.50 1.24
C LEU A 27 38.75 45.92 -0.21
N ALA A 28 38.15 46.55 -1.24
CA ALA A 28 38.18 46.05 -2.62
C ALA A 28 38.36 47.17 -3.68
N GLN A 29 39.01 46.87 -4.82
CA GLN A 29 39.05 47.54 -6.17
C GLN A 29 40.36 47.11 -6.93
N PRO A 30 40.61 47.43 -8.23
CA PRO A 30 39.89 46.96 -9.44
C PRO A 30 40.84 46.47 -10.60
N TYR A 31 40.30 46.31 -11.82
CA TYR A 31 40.96 45.97 -13.12
C TYR A 31 41.69 47.17 -13.78
N ALA A 32 42.55 47.15 -14.83
CA ALA A 32 43.15 46.18 -15.81
C ALA A 32 44.55 46.76 -16.27
N PRO A 33 45.13 46.62 -17.51
CA PRO A 33 45.07 45.63 -18.62
C PRO A 33 46.48 45.17 -19.16
N GLY A 34 46.58 44.36 -20.25
CA GLY A 34 47.84 44.13 -21.02
C GLY A 34 47.88 42.96 -22.04
N GLU A 35 48.51 43.14 -23.21
CA GLU A 35 48.52 42.27 -24.43
C GLU A 35 49.89 41.50 -24.65
N PRO A 36 50.25 40.92 -25.85
CA PRO A 36 49.79 39.62 -26.38
C PRO A 36 50.96 38.61 -26.77
N PRO A 37 51.13 37.91 -27.95
CA PRO A 37 51.62 36.50 -27.94
C PRO A 37 52.72 36.00 -28.95
N SER A 38 53.35 34.84 -28.66
CA SER A 38 54.06 33.92 -29.60
C SER A 38 55.39 34.46 -30.25
N PRO A 39 56.14 33.78 -31.16
CA PRO A 39 55.93 32.51 -31.91
C PRO A 39 57.16 31.53 -32.05
N HIS A 40 57.04 30.53 -32.96
CA HIS A 40 58.09 29.65 -33.58
C HIS A 40 58.65 28.44 -32.77
N ALA A 41 59.10 27.32 -33.37
CA ALA A 41 58.84 26.69 -34.69
C ALA A 41 59.28 25.18 -34.71
N ARG A 42 58.84 24.40 -35.72
CA ARG A 42 59.32 23.03 -36.07
C ARG A 42 60.42 23.12 -37.19
N PRO A 43 60.88 22.06 -37.91
CA PRO A 43 60.79 20.59 -37.76
C PRO A 43 62.14 19.82 -38.01
N ARG A 44 62.16 18.46 -38.05
CA ARG A 44 62.65 17.66 -39.22
C ARG A 44 62.49 16.12 -39.09
N PHE A 45 62.85 15.43 -40.18
CA PHE A 45 62.45 14.07 -40.60
C PHE A 45 63.37 12.91 -40.16
N ALA A 46 62.85 11.70 -40.39
CA ALA A 46 63.44 10.38 -40.14
C ALA A 46 64.78 10.05 -40.84
N GLY A 47 65.49 9.05 -40.29
CA GLY A 47 66.63 8.32 -40.87
C GLY A 47 66.92 7.03 -40.05
N PRO A 48 67.37 5.89 -40.63
CA PRO A 48 67.28 4.58 -39.96
C PRO A 48 68.62 3.85 -39.66
N LEU A 49 68.48 2.71 -38.95
CA LEU A 49 69.34 1.51 -38.84
C LEU A 49 69.90 1.17 -37.43
N ALA A 50 70.10 -0.13 -37.24
CA ALA A 50 70.43 -0.87 -36.01
C ALA A 50 71.81 -1.59 -36.20
N PRO A 51 72.33 -2.48 -35.31
CA PRO A 51 71.76 -3.05 -34.08
C PRO A 51 72.70 -3.15 -32.85
N GLY A 52 72.12 -3.50 -31.68
CA GLY A 52 72.86 -3.88 -30.46
C GLY A 52 72.00 -4.69 -29.49
N ARG A 53 72.57 -5.72 -28.85
CA ARG A 53 71.93 -6.62 -27.85
C ARG A 53 72.35 -6.22 -26.42
N PRO A 54 71.76 -6.80 -25.35
CA PRO A 54 70.33 -6.87 -25.04
C PRO A 54 70.06 -6.44 -23.58
N GLN A 55 69.01 -5.64 -23.30
CA GLN A 55 68.62 -5.30 -21.92
C GLN A 55 67.09 -5.33 -21.73
N ALA A 56 66.69 -5.70 -20.50
CA ALA A 56 65.36 -5.73 -19.87
C ALA A 56 64.10 -5.59 -20.76
N ALA A 57 63.22 -6.59 -20.70
CA ALA A 57 61.84 -6.48 -21.18
C ALA A 57 61.03 -5.49 -20.28
N PRO A 58 60.12 -4.68 -20.85
CA PRO A 58 59.46 -3.59 -20.12
C PRO A 58 58.27 -4.02 -19.25
N GLU A 59 58.05 -3.30 -18.14
CA GLU A 59 56.97 -3.50 -17.16
C GLU A 59 55.54 -3.37 -17.73
N SER A 60 55.38 -2.86 -18.96
CA SER A 60 54.07 -2.64 -19.59
C SER A 60 53.26 -3.92 -19.79
N ALA A 61 53.93 -5.06 -20.03
CA ALA A 61 53.28 -6.37 -20.09
C ALA A 61 52.73 -6.79 -18.73
N GLU A 62 53.49 -6.58 -17.65
CA GLU A 62 53.07 -6.94 -16.30
C GLU A 62 51.96 -5.99 -15.78
N LEU A 63 52.03 -4.70 -16.10
CA LEU A 63 50.97 -3.75 -15.76
C LEU A 63 49.66 -4.08 -16.50
N THR A 64 49.74 -4.44 -17.78
CA THR A 64 48.57 -4.87 -18.57
C THR A 64 47.98 -6.18 -18.05
N ALA A 65 48.83 -7.15 -17.67
CA ALA A 65 48.41 -8.38 -17.01
C ALA A 65 47.73 -8.09 -15.66
N ARG A 66 48.32 -7.23 -14.81
CA ARG A 66 47.74 -6.82 -13.52
C ARG A 66 46.39 -6.11 -13.68
N VAL A 67 46.21 -5.25 -14.69
CA VAL A 67 44.91 -4.60 -14.98
C VAL A 67 43.88 -5.61 -15.49
N ALA A 68 44.25 -6.53 -16.38
CA ALA A 68 43.36 -7.59 -16.85
C ALA A 68 42.95 -8.55 -15.71
N GLN A 69 43.88 -8.90 -14.82
CA GLN A 69 43.66 -9.77 -13.66
C GLN A 69 42.80 -9.10 -12.58
N ARG A 70 42.91 -7.78 -12.41
CA ARG A 70 42.12 -6.96 -11.47
C ARG A 70 40.63 -6.87 -11.82
N ASN A 71 40.25 -7.08 -13.09
CA ASN A 71 38.85 -7.27 -13.51
C ASN A 71 38.46 -8.75 -13.71
N ARG A 72 39.44 -9.66 -13.81
CA ARG A 72 39.24 -11.13 -13.86
C ARG A 72 39.34 -11.83 -12.51
N THR A 73 39.17 -11.11 -11.40
CA THR A 73 38.86 -11.75 -10.12
C THR A 73 37.44 -12.33 -10.18
N VAL A 74 37.34 -13.53 -10.75
CA VAL A 74 36.37 -14.51 -10.25
C VAL A 74 36.70 -14.63 -8.76
N THR A 75 35.72 -14.33 -7.91
CA THR A 75 35.84 -14.74 -6.51
C THR A 75 35.80 -16.27 -6.53
N HIS A 76 36.98 -16.91 -6.58
CA HIS A 76 37.13 -18.20 -5.94
C HIS A 76 36.68 -17.95 -4.50
N VAL A 77 35.44 -18.33 -4.22
CA VAL A 77 35.01 -18.59 -2.86
C VAL A 77 35.93 -19.72 -2.44
N GLN A 78 36.98 -19.37 -1.71
CA GLN A 78 37.75 -20.36 -0.96
C GLN A 78 36.73 -21.21 -0.22
N GLN A 79 36.95 -22.51 -0.22
CA GLN A 79 36.35 -23.38 0.78
C GLN A 79 37.00 -23.02 2.12
N LEU A 80 36.56 -21.88 2.66
CA LEU A 80 36.64 -21.58 4.08
C LEU A 80 35.63 -22.52 4.73
N ASP A 81 36.03 -23.17 5.82
CA ASP A 81 35.33 -24.29 6.46
C ASP A 81 34.09 -23.83 7.26
N ASP A 82 33.18 -23.17 6.54
CA ASP A 82 32.05 -22.37 7.00
C ASP A 82 30.72 -22.93 6.44
N THR A 83 30.78 -24.13 5.85
CA THR A 83 29.65 -24.91 5.30
C THR A 83 28.59 -25.23 6.36
N ASP A 84 28.92 -25.10 7.64
CA ASP A 84 28.02 -25.33 8.76
C ASP A 84 27.20 -24.13 9.23
N ALA A 85 27.51 -22.91 8.79
CA ALA A 85 26.68 -21.75 9.08
C ALA A 85 25.29 -21.88 8.39
N PRO A 86 24.16 -22.03 9.11
CA PRO A 86 22.87 -22.36 8.48
C PRO A 86 22.35 -21.28 7.52
N ALA A 87 22.76 -20.02 7.73
CA ALA A 87 22.47 -18.91 6.83
C ALA A 87 23.24 -18.98 5.49
N VAL A 88 24.41 -19.63 5.44
CA VAL A 88 25.17 -19.84 4.20
C VAL A 88 24.50 -20.93 3.37
N ARG A 89 24.12 -22.05 4.00
CA ARG A 89 23.32 -23.12 3.37
C ARG A 89 22.03 -22.56 2.76
N LEU A 90 21.20 -21.90 3.58
CA LEU A 90 19.94 -21.28 3.14
C LEU A 90 20.14 -20.30 1.95
N LEU A 91 21.20 -19.48 1.94
CA LEU A 91 21.47 -18.58 0.81
C LEU A 91 21.84 -19.35 -0.46
N ASN A 92 22.66 -20.39 -0.35
CA ASN A 92 23.06 -21.23 -1.48
C ASN A 92 21.85 -22.02 -2.03
N ASP A 93 21.00 -22.57 -1.17
CA ASP A 93 19.79 -23.30 -1.54
C ASP A 93 18.83 -22.40 -2.32
N VAL A 94 18.60 -21.18 -1.83
CA VAL A 94 17.75 -20.16 -2.47
C VAL A 94 18.30 -19.74 -3.85
N ILE A 95 19.62 -19.61 -3.99
CA ILE A 95 20.26 -19.26 -5.27
C ILE A 95 20.20 -20.43 -6.25
N THR A 96 20.42 -21.67 -5.77
CA THR A 96 20.28 -22.89 -6.57
C THR A 96 18.84 -23.06 -7.08
N GLN A 97 17.84 -22.83 -6.22
CA GLN A 97 16.42 -22.83 -6.58
C GLN A 97 16.09 -21.71 -7.58
N ALA A 98 16.64 -20.51 -7.39
CA ALA A 98 16.49 -19.40 -8.33
C ALA A 98 17.08 -19.71 -9.72
N GLY A 99 18.22 -20.42 -9.78
CA GLY A 99 18.81 -20.94 -11.01
C GLY A 99 17.90 -21.97 -11.69
N ALA A 100 17.51 -23.02 -10.96
CA ALA A 100 16.65 -24.10 -11.46
C ALA A 100 15.29 -23.58 -11.97
N CYS A 101 14.67 -22.64 -11.25
CA CYS A 101 13.41 -22.00 -11.65
C CYS A 101 13.60 -20.85 -12.66
N ARG A 102 14.83 -20.55 -13.10
CA ARG A 102 15.19 -19.43 -14.00
C ARG A 102 14.64 -18.06 -13.55
N ALA A 103 14.63 -17.82 -12.24
CA ALA A 103 14.17 -16.57 -11.66
C ALA A 103 15.09 -15.38 -12.05
N SER A 104 14.50 -14.19 -12.16
CA SER A 104 15.18 -12.94 -12.56
C SER A 104 15.60 -12.06 -11.37
N ASP A 105 14.78 -12.04 -10.31
CA ASP A 105 15.08 -11.36 -9.05
C ASP A 105 14.79 -12.31 -7.87
N ILE A 106 15.69 -12.33 -6.88
CA ILE A 106 15.47 -12.93 -5.55
C ILE A 106 15.13 -11.80 -4.60
N HIS A 107 13.95 -11.83 -3.98
CA HIS A 107 13.51 -10.83 -3.00
C HIS A 107 13.52 -11.44 -1.58
N ILE A 108 14.33 -10.86 -0.71
CA ILE A 108 14.39 -11.17 0.73
C ILE A 108 13.68 -10.04 1.47
N GLU A 109 12.57 -10.34 2.15
CA GLU A 109 11.67 -9.32 2.70
C GLU A 109 11.35 -9.55 4.19
N PRO A 110 11.74 -8.63 5.09
CA PRO A 110 11.37 -8.69 6.50
C PRO A 110 9.91 -8.29 6.74
N GLY A 111 9.32 -8.84 7.80
CA GLY A 111 7.99 -8.50 8.30
C GLY A 111 7.92 -8.55 9.83
N GLU A 112 6.75 -8.24 10.38
CA GLU A 112 6.54 -7.97 11.82
C GLU A 112 6.76 -9.18 12.73
N HIS A 113 6.41 -10.39 12.28
CA HIS A 113 6.55 -11.64 13.03
C HIS A 113 7.30 -12.74 12.27
N GLN A 114 7.48 -12.56 10.96
CA GLN A 114 8.16 -13.49 10.06
C GLN A 114 8.81 -12.72 8.92
N TRP A 115 9.76 -13.35 8.24
CA TRP A 115 10.32 -12.87 6.97
C TRP A 115 9.99 -13.88 5.86
N GLN A 116 10.02 -13.42 4.61
CA GLN A 116 9.71 -14.25 3.45
C GLN A 116 10.79 -14.09 2.37
N ILE A 117 10.99 -15.14 1.58
CA ILE A 117 11.77 -15.08 0.35
C ILE A 117 10.83 -15.32 -0.83
N ARG A 118 10.98 -14.51 -1.88
CA ARG A 118 10.17 -14.59 -3.10
C ARG A 118 11.04 -14.54 -4.35
N LEU A 119 10.85 -15.49 -5.25
CA LEU A 119 11.53 -15.58 -6.54
C LEU A 119 10.66 -14.94 -7.62
N ARG A 120 11.25 -14.07 -8.47
CA ARG A 120 10.57 -13.55 -9.66
C ARG A 120 10.76 -14.50 -10.84
N ILE A 121 9.78 -15.37 -11.06
CA ILE A 121 9.75 -16.33 -12.17
C ILE A 121 8.82 -15.76 -13.25
N ASP A 122 9.36 -15.63 -14.47
CA ASP A 122 8.67 -15.05 -15.65
C ASP A 122 7.88 -13.75 -15.38
N GLY A 123 8.43 -12.90 -14.51
CA GLY A 123 7.87 -11.59 -14.15
C GLY A 123 7.01 -11.59 -12.88
N GLN A 124 6.42 -12.73 -12.49
CA GLN A 124 5.54 -12.85 -11.31
C GLN A 124 6.32 -13.30 -10.07
N LEU A 125 5.82 -12.95 -8.87
CA LEU A 125 6.50 -13.23 -7.59
C LEU A 125 5.91 -14.47 -6.92
N HIS A 126 6.72 -15.52 -6.86
CA HIS A 126 6.40 -16.79 -6.20
C HIS A 126 7.11 -16.83 -4.84
N ARG A 127 6.36 -17.09 -3.76
CA ARG A 127 6.93 -17.32 -2.43
C ARG A 127 7.43 -18.76 -2.34
N ILE A 128 8.62 -18.93 -1.78
CA ILE A 128 9.18 -20.23 -1.39
C ILE A 128 8.90 -20.46 0.10
N ASP A 129 9.28 -21.63 0.64
CA ASP A 129 9.01 -21.98 2.03
C ASP A 129 9.60 -20.95 3.03
N ASP A 130 8.90 -20.73 4.14
CA ASP A 130 9.24 -19.69 5.11
C ASP A 130 10.55 -20.03 5.86
N PRO A 131 11.63 -19.24 5.70
CA PRO A 131 12.90 -19.52 6.36
C PRO A 131 12.85 -19.26 7.88
N PRO A 132 13.64 -19.98 8.70
CA PRO A 132 13.69 -19.78 10.14
C PRO A 132 13.95 -18.32 10.54
N ALA A 133 13.13 -17.78 11.46
CA ALA A 133 13.13 -16.36 11.82
C ALA A 133 14.50 -15.82 12.27
N HIS A 134 15.29 -16.66 12.97
CA HIS A 134 16.61 -16.29 13.48
C HIS A 134 17.69 -16.13 12.40
N LEU A 135 17.49 -16.66 11.20
CA LEU A 135 18.50 -16.60 10.11
C LEU A 135 18.43 -15.30 9.29
N ARG A 136 17.37 -14.50 9.44
CA ARG A 136 17.10 -13.27 8.67
C ARG A 136 18.32 -12.34 8.59
N ASP A 137 18.79 -11.90 9.74
CA ASP A 137 19.90 -10.93 9.85
C ASP A 137 21.24 -11.53 9.41
N ALA A 138 21.43 -12.83 9.60
CA ALA A 138 22.63 -13.55 9.16
C ALA A 138 22.68 -13.68 7.63
N VAL A 139 21.55 -13.98 6.97
CA VAL A 139 21.46 -14.01 5.51
C VAL A 139 21.66 -12.61 4.91
N ILE A 140 21.03 -11.56 5.46
CA ILE A 140 21.25 -10.17 5.03
C ILE A 140 22.74 -9.80 5.16
N THR A 141 23.37 -10.15 6.29
CA THR A 141 24.80 -9.91 6.54
C THR A 141 25.69 -10.67 5.55
N ARG A 142 25.40 -11.94 5.26
CA ARG A 142 26.16 -12.75 4.28
C ARG A 142 26.02 -12.18 2.86
N VAL A 143 24.84 -11.74 2.46
CA VAL A 143 24.64 -11.08 1.16
C VAL A 143 25.42 -9.77 1.07
N LYS A 144 25.39 -8.92 2.11
CA LYS A 144 26.20 -7.70 2.16
C LYS A 144 27.71 -7.97 2.07
N LEU A 145 28.21 -8.94 2.83
CA LEU A 145 29.61 -9.38 2.81
C LEU A 145 30.04 -9.76 1.39
N LEU A 146 29.30 -10.68 0.76
CA LEU A 146 29.64 -11.19 -0.58
C LEU A 146 29.49 -10.11 -1.68
N ALA A 147 28.57 -9.15 -1.50
CA ALA A 147 28.37 -8.02 -2.40
C ALA A 147 29.27 -6.79 -2.11
N ARG A 148 30.20 -6.91 -1.14
CA ARG A 148 31.14 -5.87 -0.67
C ARG A 148 30.46 -4.57 -0.19
N MET A 149 29.32 -4.70 0.48
CA MET A 149 28.57 -3.61 1.11
C MET A 149 28.99 -3.40 2.58
N ASP A 150 28.66 -2.24 3.15
CA ASP A 150 28.83 -1.97 4.58
C ASP A 150 27.77 -2.71 5.40
N ILE A 151 28.22 -3.63 6.25
CA ILE A 151 27.40 -4.49 7.13
C ILE A 151 26.86 -3.71 8.35
N ALA A 152 27.60 -2.71 8.83
CA ALA A 152 27.21 -1.88 9.97
C ALA A 152 26.20 -0.80 9.56
N GLN A 153 26.32 -0.26 8.35
CA GLN A 153 25.34 0.65 7.78
C GLN A 153 24.03 -0.09 7.43
N ARG A 154 23.01 0.09 8.28
CA ARG A 154 21.65 -0.49 8.10
C ARG A 154 20.53 0.55 8.00
N ARG A 155 20.87 1.84 7.84
CA ARG A 155 19.92 2.98 7.84
C ARG A 155 19.84 3.73 6.50
N THR A 156 20.72 3.44 5.56
CA THR A 156 20.68 3.97 4.18
C THR A 156 20.56 2.83 3.17
N PRO A 157 19.96 3.06 1.99
CA PRO A 157 20.05 2.12 0.89
C PRO A 157 21.52 1.88 0.47
N GLN A 158 21.82 0.70 -0.07
CA GLN A 158 23.13 0.38 -0.65
C GLN A 158 22.96 -0.50 -1.89
N ASP A 159 23.80 -0.29 -2.90
CA ASP A 159 23.89 -1.10 -4.10
C ASP A 159 25.28 -1.74 -4.20
N GLY A 160 25.37 -2.93 -4.78
CA GLY A 160 26.60 -3.69 -4.94
C GLY A 160 26.49 -4.78 -6.00
N ARG A 161 27.58 -5.53 -6.21
CA ARG A 161 27.63 -6.64 -7.17
C ARG A 161 28.13 -7.91 -6.49
N LEU A 162 27.50 -9.02 -6.82
CA LEU A 162 27.76 -10.34 -6.27
C LEU A 162 28.08 -11.29 -7.41
N ARG A 163 29.20 -12.02 -7.34
CA ARG A 163 29.55 -13.10 -8.28
C ARG A 163 29.68 -14.40 -7.50
N ILE A 164 28.97 -15.44 -7.93
CA ILE A 164 28.94 -16.76 -7.31
C ILE A 164 29.24 -17.82 -8.38
N ALA A 165 30.06 -18.81 -8.04
CA ALA A 165 30.26 -19.97 -8.90
C ALA A 165 28.96 -20.78 -8.99
N SER A 166 28.42 -20.92 -10.20
CA SER A 166 27.23 -21.72 -10.48
C SER A 166 27.61 -23.16 -10.84
N SER A 167 26.64 -24.06 -10.88
CA SER A 167 26.85 -25.48 -11.26
C SER A 167 27.05 -25.70 -12.77
N GLY A 168 27.48 -24.67 -13.51
CA GLY A 168 27.72 -24.70 -14.95
C GLY A 168 28.85 -23.75 -15.36
N ASP A 169 29.22 -23.76 -16.63
CA ASP A 169 30.43 -23.15 -17.20
C ASP A 169 30.62 -21.63 -16.99
N ARG A 170 29.63 -20.91 -16.47
CA ARG A 170 29.69 -19.46 -16.24
C ARG A 170 29.17 -19.14 -14.83
N PRO A 171 29.88 -18.29 -14.05
CA PRO A 171 29.42 -17.87 -12.74
C PRO A 171 28.20 -16.96 -12.87
N ASP A 172 27.26 -17.07 -11.91
CA ASP A 172 26.12 -16.16 -11.82
C ASP A 172 26.59 -14.81 -11.25
N GLU A 173 26.35 -13.73 -12.00
CA GLU A 173 26.50 -12.36 -11.49
C GLU A 173 25.13 -11.78 -11.12
N PHE A 174 25.06 -11.10 -9.98
CA PHE A 174 23.87 -10.40 -9.51
C PHE A 174 24.18 -8.94 -9.19
N ARG A 175 23.29 -8.03 -9.60
CA ARG A 175 23.19 -6.70 -8.97
C ARG A 175 22.38 -6.85 -7.69
N VAL A 176 22.94 -6.40 -6.58
CA VAL A 176 22.30 -6.50 -5.27
C VAL A 176 21.97 -5.11 -4.76
N SER A 177 20.75 -4.91 -4.26
CA SER A 177 20.33 -3.66 -3.63
C SER A 177 19.66 -3.96 -2.27
N THR A 178 20.03 -3.18 -1.26
CA THR A 178 19.48 -3.24 0.11
C THR A 178 18.73 -1.96 0.43
N LEU A 179 17.56 -2.08 1.06
CA LEU A 179 16.67 -0.98 1.39
C LEU A 179 16.20 -1.11 2.86
N PRO A 180 16.49 -0.15 3.76
CA PRO A 180 15.93 -0.17 5.11
C PRO A 180 14.40 -0.06 5.10
N THR A 181 13.74 -0.88 5.92
CA THR A 181 12.28 -0.88 6.12
C THR A 181 11.95 -0.95 7.62
N VAL A 182 10.68 -0.79 7.97
CA VAL A 182 10.18 -0.79 9.38
C VAL A 182 10.61 -2.02 10.18
N PHE A 183 10.77 -3.19 9.55
CA PHE A 183 11.05 -4.46 10.22
C PHE A 183 12.47 -5.00 9.98
N GLY A 184 13.35 -4.19 9.38
CA GLY A 184 14.71 -4.57 8.98
C GLY A 184 15.01 -4.22 7.53
N GLU A 185 16.14 -4.70 7.00
CA GLU A 185 16.53 -4.45 5.61
C GLU A 185 15.87 -5.43 4.64
N LYS A 186 15.19 -4.90 3.61
CA LYS A 186 14.80 -5.65 2.43
C LYS A 186 16.00 -5.75 1.49
N VAL A 187 16.23 -6.93 0.92
CA VAL A 187 17.32 -7.17 -0.04
C VAL A 187 16.76 -7.73 -1.34
N VAL A 188 17.30 -7.27 -2.47
CA VAL A 188 16.94 -7.77 -3.79
C VAL A 188 18.21 -8.10 -4.57
N LEU A 189 18.32 -9.34 -5.04
CA LEU A 189 19.39 -9.80 -5.92
C LEU A 189 18.78 -9.98 -7.31
N ARG A 190 19.08 -9.10 -8.27
CA ARG A 190 18.75 -9.29 -9.68
C ARG A 190 19.86 -10.06 -10.36
N ARG A 191 19.57 -11.21 -10.98
CA ARG A 191 20.57 -11.90 -11.80
C ARG A 191 20.80 -11.10 -13.08
N LEU A 192 22.08 -10.89 -13.42
CA LEU A 192 22.49 -10.30 -14.69
C LEU A 192 22.65 -11.44 -15.69
N ASP A 193 21.57 -11.75 -16.41
CA ASP A 193 21.58 -12.76 -17.48
C ASP A 193 22.56 -12.33 -18.59
N ALA A 194 23.44 -13.23 -19.02
CA ALA A 194 24.24 -13.02 -20.21
C ALA A 194 23.34 -13.01 -21.47
N LEU A 195 23.75 -12.24 -22.49
CA LEU A 195 23.13 -12.32 -23.81
C LEU A 195 23.14 -13.77 -24.33
N PRO A 196 22.00 -14.32 -24.80
CA PRO A 196 21.99 -15.60 -25.49
C PRO A 196 22.93 -15.58 -26.69
N ASP A 197 23.72 -16.64 -26.87
CA ASP A 197 24.73 -16.71 -27.93
C ASP A 197 24.07 -16.52 -29.31
N ARG A 198 22.93 -17.18 -29.51
CA ARG A 198 21.96 -16.90 -30.58
C ARG A 198 20.83 -16.00 -30.09
N LEU A 199 21.07 -14.69 -30.13
CA LEU A 199 20.02 -13.67 -30.14
C LEU A 199 19.91 -13.11 -31.56
N ASP A 200 19.01 -13.67 -32.36
CA ASP A 200 18.72 -13.24 -33.73
C ASP A 200 17.37 -12.52 -33.84
N LEU A 201 17.17 -11.74 -34.91
CA LEU A 201 15.97 -10.93 -35.09
C LEU A 201 14.68 -11.77 -35.25
N ALA A 202 14.82 -13.03 -35.68
CA ALA A 202 13.71 -13.99 -35.76
C ALA A 202 13.26 -14.48 -34.37
N GLY A 203 14.21 -14.74 -33.46
CA GLY A 203 13.95 -15.18 -32.08
C GLY A 203 13.15 -14.18 -31.22
N LEU A 204 13.07 -12.90 -31.62
CA LEU A 204 12.26 -11.88 -30.96
C LEU A 204 10.74 -12.06 -31.13
N GLY A 205 10.28 -12.93 -32.04
CA GLY A 205 8.86 -13.27 -32.15
C GLY A 205 7.98 -12.20 -32.80
N PHE A 206 8.54 -11.39 -33.71
CA PHE A 206 7.77 -10.67 -34.72
C PHE A 206 7.01 -11.63 -35.64
N ASP A 207 5.96 -11.16 -36.32
CA ASP A 207 5.44 -11.83 -37.52
C ASP A 207 6.24 -11.44 -38.78
N THR A 208 5.99 -12.10 -39.91
CA THR A 208 6.72 -11.89 -41.18
C THR A 208 6.62 -10.46 -41.71
N GLY A 209 5.47 -9.81 -41.56
CA GLY A 209 5.25 -8.42 -41.99
C GLY A 209 5.93 -7.42 -41.05
N GLN A 210 5.78 -7.64 -39.74
CA GLN A 210 6.46 -6.89 -38.69
C GLN A 210 8.00 -6.97 -38.84
N LEU A 211 8.55 -8.17 -39.00
CA LEU A 211 9.99 -8.41 -39.19
C LEU A 211 10.52 -7.71 -40.45
N SER A 212 9.75 -7.77 -41.54
CA SER A 212 10.09 -7.08 -42.80
C SER A 212 10.07 -5.56 -42.65
N ALA A 213 9.15 -5.01 -41.84
CA ALA A 213 9.11 -3.58 -41.55
C ALA A 213 10.28 -3.13 -40.65
N VAL A 214 10.62 -3.92 -39.63
CA VAL A 214 11.78 -3.68 -38.75
C VAL A 214 13.08 -3.67 -39.57
N ARG A 215 13.33 -4.69 -40.41
CA ARG A 215 14.53 -4.73 -41.28
C ARG A 215 14.62 -3.55 -42.24
N ARG A 216 13.51 -3.20 -42.91
CA ARG A 216 13.49 -2.02 -43.80
C ARG A 216 13.82 -0.72 -43.06
N ALA A 217 13.42 -0.58 -41.79
CA ALA A 217 13.77 0.59 -40.99
C ALA A 217 15.25 0.58 -40.56
N LEU A 218 15.77 -0.56 -40.10
CA LEU A 218 17.16 -0.70 -39.65
C LEU A 218 18.18 -0.41 -40.75
N HIS A 219 17.87 -0.70 -42.01
CA HIS A 219 18.72 -0.37 -43.16
C HIS A 219 18.42 1.02 -43.78
N THR A 220 17.71 1.91 -43.08
CA THR A 220 17.64 3.33 -43.47
C THR A 220 18.88 4.09 -42.99
N ARG A 221 19.42 4.99 -43.82
CA ARG A 221 20.58 5.81 -43.44
C ARG A 221 20.32 6.73 -42.24
N GLN A 222 19.09 7.24 -42.11
CA GLN A 222 18.76 8.17 -41.04
C GLN A 222 17.29 8.17 -40.61
N GLY A 223 17.09 8.55 -39.36
CA GLY A 223 15.79 8.67 -38.71
C GLY A 223 15.77 7.94 -37.37
N MET A 224 14.60 7.90 -36.74
CA MET A 224 14.43 7.39 -35.38
C MET A 224 13.55 6.14 -35.36
N ILE A 225 14.05 5.08 -34.72
CA ILE A 225 13.35 3.82 -34.44
C ILE A 225 13.12 3.74 -32.93
N LEU A 226 11.86 3.62 -32.52
CA LEU A 226 11.46 3.66 -31.12
C LEU A 226 10.92 2.32 -30.66
N VAL A 227 11.53 1.72 -29.64
CA VAL A 227 10.99 0.50 -28.99
C VAL A 227 10.38 0.90 -27.65
N THR A 228 9.09 0.65 -27.44
CA THR A 228 8.34 1.19 -26.31
C THR A 228 7.60 0.15 -25.49
N GLY A 229 7.19 0.55 -24.28
CA GLY A 229 6.49 -0.32 -23.33
C GLY A 229 6.99 -0.16 -21.88
N PRO A 230 6.35 -0.88 -20.94
CA PRO A 230 6.67 -0.81 -19.51
C PRO A 230 8.07 -1.37 -19.19
N THR A 231 8.52 -1.15 -17.95
CA THR A 231 9.74 -1.79 -17.42
C THR A 231 9.61 -3.30 -17.49
N GLY A 232 10.65 -4.00 -17.96
CA GLY A 232 10.64 -5.45 -18.12
C GLY A 232 9.90 -5.99 -19.37
N SER A 233 9.41 -5.14 -20.28
CA SER A 233 8.82 -5.60 -21.56
C SER A 233 9.85 -6.16 -22.57
N GLY A 234 11.15 -6.09 -22.26
CA GLY A 234 12.23 -6.59 -23.12
C GLY A 234 12.85 -5.57 -24.07
N LYS A 235 12.55 -4.27 -23.94
CA LYS A 235 13.01 -3.20 -24.84
C LYS A 235 14.52 -3.22 -25.11
N THR A 236 15.33 -3.28 -24.05
CA THR A 236 16.81 -3.30 -24.15
C THR A 236 17.32 -4.52 -24.91
N LEU A 237 16.70 -5.69 -24.70
CA LEU A 237 17.06 -6.91 -25.44
C LEU A 237 16.73 -6.76 -26.94
N THR A 238 15.56 -6.22 -27.27
CA THR A 238 15.16 -5.90 -28.66
C THR A 238 16.16 -4.93 -29.31
N LEU A 239 16.57 -3.86 -28.61
CA LEU A 239 17.58 -2.94 -29.11
C LEU A 239 18.97 -3.59 -29.26
N TYR A 240 19.40 -4.43 -28.33
CA TYR A 240 20.64 -5.20 -28.48
C TYR A 240 20.59 -6.17 -29.68
N THR A 241 19.43 -6.75 -30.02
CA THR A 241 19.27 -7.51 -31.27
C THR A 241 19.35 -6.60 -32.50
N PHE A 242 18.71 -5.42 -32.48
CA PHE A 242 18.77 -4.47 -33.59
C PHE A 242 20.21 -4.03 -33.86
N MET A 243 20.99 -3.76 -32.82
CA MET A 243 22.42 -3.44 -32.89
C MET A 243 23.30 -4.63 -33.36
N ARG A 244 22.82 -5.88 -33.26
CA ARG A 244 23.51 -7.10 -33.77
C ARG A 244 23.11 -7.49 -35.20
N GLU A 245 22.05 -6.91 -35.76
CA GLU A 245 21.65 -7.10 -37.17
C GLU A 245 22.33 -6.06 -38.09
N LEU A 246 22.94 -5.03 -37.50
CA LEU A 246 23.70 -3.98 -38.20
C LEU A 246 25.15 -4.39 -38.41
N ASP A 247 25.76 -3.86 -39.47
CA ASP A 247 27.12 -4.23 -39.90
C ASP A 247 28.19 -3.48 -39.09
N LEU A 248 28.87 -4.21 -38.21
CA LEU A 248 29.95 -3.71 -37.34
C LEU A 248 31.26 -3.44 -38.07
N ASP A 249 31.44 -3.98 -39.29
CA ASP A 249 32.69 -3.79 -40.06
C ASP A 249 32.62 -2.54 -40.95
N THR A 250 31.43 -1.93 -41.13
CA THR A 250 31.23 -0.73 -41.96
C THR A 250 30.57 0.46 -41.26
N LEU A 251 30.01 0.30 -40.06
CA LEU A 251 29.28 1.36 -39.34
C LEU A 251 29.83 1.60 -37.92
N ASN A 252 29.93 2.86 -37.51
CA ASN A 252 30.28 3.25 -36.15
C ASN A 252 29.04 3.25 -35.23
N LEU A 253 28.89 2.18 -34.44
CA LEU A 253 27.77 1.98 -33.50
C LEU A 253 28.14 2.48 -32.10
N CYS A 254 27.39 3.45 -31.57
CA CYS A 254 27.55 4.00 -30.22
C CYS A 254 26.30 3.82 -29.35
N THR A 255 26.44 3.72 -28.02
CA THR A 255 25.29 3.67 -27.08
C THR A 255 25.42 4.61 -25.89
N ILE A 256 24.28 4.94 -25.28
CA ILE A 256 24.15 5.69 -24.03
C ILE A 256 23.16 4.95 -23.13
N GLU A 257 23.60 4.46 -21.96
CA GLU A 257 22.83 3.51 -21.13
C GLU A 257 22.90 3.81 -19.62
N ASP A 258 21.82 3.54 -18.88
CA ASP A 258 21.69 3.84 -17.44
C ASP A 258 21.37 2.58 -16.61
N PRO A 259 22.38 1.77 -16.23
CA PRO A 259 23.71 1.65 -16.82
C PRO A 259 23.71 0.64 -17.98
N SER A 260 24.84 0.48 -18.69
CA SER A 260 25.01 -0.65 -19.63
C SER A 260 25.10 -1.98 -18.87
N GLU A 261 24.06 -2.83 -18.97
CA GLU A 261 24.00 -4.11 -18.24
C GLU A 261 24.82 -5.23 -18.91
N ILE A 262 24.92 -5.26 -20.24
CA ILE A 262 25.63 -6.31 -20.99
C ILE A 262 26.59 -5.69 -22.02
N GLN A 263 27.82 -6.20 -22.07
CA GLN A 263 28.83 -5.73 -23.02
C GLN A 263 28.62 -6.32 -24.41
N LEU A 264 28.47 -5.45 -25.40
CA LEU A 264 28.41 -5.77 -26.82
C LEU A 264 29.81 -5.65 -27.44
N ARG A 265 30.24 -6.68 -28.18
CA ARG A 265 31.53 -6.63 -28.91
C ARG A 265 31.40 -5.72 -30.13
N GLY A 266 32.36 -4.82 -30.31
CA GLY A 266 32.42 -3.92 -31.48
C GLY A 266 31.57 -2.66 -31.37
N ILE A 267 30.94 -2.39 -30.21
CA ILE A 267 30.03 -1.26 -30.02
C ILE A 267 30.55 -0.34 -28.91
N ASN A 268 30.54 0.97 -29.17
CA ASN A 268 31.04 2.00 -28.29
C ASN A 268 29.99 2.37 -27.22
N GLN A 269 29.90 1.58 -26.15
CA GLN A 269 28.90 1.76 -25.09
C GLN A 269 29.35 2.76 -24.01
N VAL A 270 28.53 3.77 -23.74
CA VAL A 270 28.76 4.76 -22.66
C VAL A 270 27.69 4.61 -21.57
N SER A 271 28.12 4.38 -20.32
CA SER A 271 27.23 4.44 -19.16
C SER A 271 27.06 5.87 -18.63
N ILE A 272 25.82 6.22 -18.28
CA ILE A 272 25.46 7.47 -17.58
C ILE A 272 26.17 7.57 -16.22
N ASN A 273 26.56 8.79 -15.85
CA ASN A 273 27.14 9.09 -14.56
C ASN A 273 26.81 10.54 -14.14
N ASP A 274 25.63 10.73 -13.57
CA ASP A 274 25.14 12.04 -13.11
C ASP A 274 26.09 12.70 -12.10
N ARG A 275 26.78 11.92 -11.26
CA ARG A 275 27.78 12.44 -10.29
C ARG A 275 29.01 13.06 -10.96
N ALA A 276 29.27 12.72 -12.23
CA ALA A 276 30.31 13.31 -13.07
C ALA A 276 29.74 14.24 -14.15
N GLY A 277 28.44 14.57 -14.11
CA GLY A 277 27.77 15.40 -15.12
C GLY A 277 27.51 14.70 -16.47
N LEU A 278 27.72 13.39 -16.58
CA LEU A 278 27.51 12.62 -17.82
C LEU A 278 26.05 12.17 -17.93
N SER A 279 25.15 13.11 -18.21
CA SER A 279 23.73 12.86 -18.49
C SER A 279 23.48 12.46 -19.96
N PHE A 280 22.29 11.93 -20.27
CA PHE A 280 21.92 11.50 -21.63
C PHE A 280 22.13 12.59 -22.68
N ALA A 281 21.62 13.80 -22.45
CA ALA A 281 21.77 14.93 -23.37
C ALA A 281 23.21 15.45 -23.50
N VAL A 282 24.06 15.29 -22.47
CA VAL A 282 25.49 15.63 -22.54
C VAL A 282 26.25 14.61 -23.38
N VAL A 283 26.07 13.32 -23.10
CA VAL A 283 26.73 12.23 -23.85
C VAL A 283 26.26 12.21 -25.29
N LEU A 284 24.97 12.41 -25.57
CA LEU A 284 24.43 12.41 -26.94
C LEU A 284 25.03 13.55 -27.78
N ARG A 285 25.15 14.76 -27.21
CA ARG A 285 25.88 15.86 -27.87
C ARG A 285 27.37 15.59 -28.01
N ALA A 286 27.98 14.74 -27.19
CA ALA A 286 29.37 14.34 -27.36
C ALA A 286 29.54 13.34 -28.51
N LEU A 287 28.67 12.33 -28.60
CA LEU A 287 28.66 11.34 -29.68
C LEU A 287 28.49 11.97 -31.06
N LEU A 288 27.71 13.05 -31.21
CA LEU A 288 27.61 13.83 -32.45
C LEU A 288 28.92 14.52 -32.90
N ARG A 289 30.04 14.35 -32.17
CA ARG A 289 31.40 14.72 -32.58
C ARG A 289 32.37 13.52 -32.55
N GLN A 290 31.85 12.30 -32.65
CA GLN A 290 32.61 11.03 -32.66
C GLN A 290 32.34 10.21 -33.93
N ASP A 291 31.85 10.87 -34.99
CA ASP A 291 31.54 10.31 -36.32
C ASP A 291 30.67 9.01 -36.30
N PRO A 292 29.51 8.98 -35.60
CA PRO A 292 28.70 7.78 -35.48
C PRO A 292 27.68 7.66 -36.63
N ASP A 293 27.53 6.47 -37.22
CA ASP A 293 26.41 6.18 -38.12
C ASP A 293 25.11 5.90 -37.34
N VAL A 294 25.25 5.17 -36.22
CA VAL A 294 24.13 4.65 -35.44
C VAL A 294 24.31 4.95 -33.96
N ILE A 295 23.30 5.57 -33.34
CA ILE A 295 23.29 5.92 -31.92
C ILE A 295 22.11 5.24 -31.21
N MET A 296 22.41 4.43 -30.20
CA MET A 296 21.41 3.85 -29.30
C MET A 296 21.28 4.69 -28.03
N VAL A 297 20.10 5.25 -27.77
CA VAL A 297 19.78 6.01 -26.55
C VAL A 297 18.86 5.15 -25.67
N GLY A 298 19.39 4.65 -24.55
CA GLY A 298 18.73 3.66 -23.69
C GLY A 298 17.29 4.02 -23.32
N GLU A 299 17.03 5.30 -23.05
CA GLU A 299 15.68 5.86 -23.01
C GLU A 299 15.66 7.38 -23.21
N ILE A 300 14.52 7.92 -23.66
CA ILE A 300 14.25 9.36 -23.70
C ILE A 300 13.29 9.71 -22.56
N ARG A 301 13.85 10.23 -21.44
CA ARG A 301 13.09 10.64 -20.25
C ARG A 301 12.54 12.07 -20.34
N ASP A 302 13.33 12.97 -20.92
CA ASP A 302 13.23 14.42 -20.80
C ASP A 302 13.27 15.16 -22.15
N ALA A 303 12.92 16.45 -22.12
CA ALA A 303 12.81 17.31 -23.28
C ALA A 303 14.17 17.61 -23.96
N GLU A 304 15.24 17.70 -23.18
CA GLU A 304 16.57 18.02 -23.69
C GLU A 304 17.14 16.85 -24.52
N THR A 305 17.07 15.64 -23.96
CA THR A 305 17.42 14.39 -24.65
C THR A 305 16.53 14.18 -25.88
N ALA A 306 15.23 14.45 -25.79
CA ALA A 306 14.30 14.34 -26.92
C ALA A 306 14.67 15.29 -28.08
N ALA A 307 14.93 16.56 -27.79
CA ALA A 307 15.30 17.55 -28.80
C ALA A 307 16.63 17.21 -29.50
N VAL A 308 17.67 16.83 -28.75
CA VAL A 308 18.95 16.43 -29.34
C VAL A 308 18.81 15.15 -30.17
N ALA A 309 18.03 14.16 -29.70
CA ALA A 309 17.79 12.91 -30.45
C ALA A 309 17.05 13.16 -31.77
N VAL A 310 16.02 14.01 -31.76
CA VAL A 310 15.27 14.35 -32.99
C VAL A 310 16.13 15.11 -33.99
N ASN A 311 16.96 16.05 -33.53
CA ASN A 311 17.93 16.74 -34.37
C ASN A 311 18.96 15.77 -34.98
N ALA A 312 19.48 14.82 -34.18
CA ALA A 312 20.41 13.79 -34.67
C ALA A 312 19.79 12.93 -35.80
N ALA A 313 18.56 12.44 -35.58
CA ALA A 313 17.81 11.64 -36.55
C ALA A 313 17.48 12.40 -37.86
N GLN A 314 17.35 13.73 -37.80
CA GLN A 314 17.19 14.59 -38.98
C GLN A 314 18.52 14.92 -39.69
N THR A 315 19.66 14.86 -38.99
CA THR A 315 20.98 15.29 -39.49
C THR A 315 21.87 14.13 -39.97
N GLY A 316 21.28 13.05 -40.46
CA GLY A 316 22.00 11.95 -41.13
C GLY A 316 22.24 10.70 -40.29
N HIS A 317 21.87 10.68 -39.01
CA HIS A 317 22.12 9.56 -38.09
C HIS A 317 20.92 8.61 -38.01
N LEU A 318 21.17 7.30 -37.83
CA LEU A 318 20.14 6.34 -37.42
C LEU A 318 20.10 6.29 -35.88
N LEU A 319 18.98 6.70 -35.28
CA LEU A 319 18.78 6.59 -33.83
C LEU A 319 17.87 5.43 -33.47
N LEU A 320 18.32 4.62 -32.52
CA LEU A 320 17.49 3.63 -31.83
C LEU A 320 17.24 4.13 -30.40
N ALA A 321 15.99 4.19 -29.93
CA ALA A 321 15.73 4.64 -28.56
C ALA A 321 14.53 3.94 -27.90
N THR A 322 14.41 4.07 -26.57
CA THR A 322 13.21 3.59 -25.84
C THR A 322 12.40 4.69 -25.16
N LEU A 323 11.08 4.48 -25.09
CA LEU A 323 10.15 5.30 -24.31
C LEU A 323 9.21 4.42 -23.49
N HIS A 324 8.66 4.99 -22.42
CA HIS A 324 7.70 4.35 -21.52
C HIS A 324 6.25 4.76 -21.86
N THR A 325 5.74 4.22 -22.96
CA THR A 325 4.36 4.42 -23.45
C THR A 325 3.58 3.11 -23.54
N ASN A 326 2.26 3.19 -23.63
CA ASN A 326 1.39 2.01 -23.64
C ASN A 326 1.35 1.33 -25.02
N ASP A 327 1.25 2.11 -26.09
CA ASP A 327 1.07 1.67 -27.47
C ASP A 327 1.92 2.52 -28.44
N ALA A 328 1.91 2.15 -29.73
CA ALA A 328 2.73 2.83 -30.72
C ALA A 328 2.26 4.28 -30.99
N PRO A 329 0.96 4.60 -31.24
CA PRO A 329 0.47 5.98 -31.36
C PRO A 329 0.81 6.90 -30.18
N ALA A 330 0.63 6.43 -28.94
CA ALA A 330 0.92 7.21 -27.73
C ALA A 330 2.41 7.62 -27.60
N THR A 331 3.30 6.92 -28.29
CA THR A 331 4.74 7.28 -28.38
C THR A 331 4.95 8.60 -29.11
N LEU A 332 4.16 8.86 -30.16
CA LEU A 332 4.26 10.09 -30.95
C LEU A 332 3.72 11.28 -30.14
N ALA A 333 2.57 11.10 -29.47
CA ALA A 333 2.05 12.08 -28.52
C ALA A 333 3.05 12.38 -27.39
N ARG A 334 3.72 11.35 -26.84
CA ARG A 334 4.71 11.53 -25.77
C ARG A 334 5.94 12.34 -26.19
N LEU A 335 6.34 12.30 -27.46
CA LEU A 335 7.41 13.19 -27.95
C LEU A 335 6.93 14.65 -28.01
N THR A 336 5.68 14.89 -28.41
CA THR A 336 5.06 16.22 -28.36
C THR A 336 4.91 16.73 -26.92
N ASP A 337 4.53 15.87 -25.97
CA ASP A 337 4.49 16.18 -24.53
C ASP A 337 5.87 16.53 -23.95
N LEU A 338 6.95 16.04 -24.57
CA LEU A 338 8.34 16.37 -24.25
C LEU A 338 8.83 17.62 -24.99
N GLY A 339 7.94 18.38 -25.64
CA GLY A 339 8.28 19.65 -26.30
C GLY A 339 8.88 19.51 -27.69
N VAL A 340 8.85 18.33 -28.32
CA VAL A 340 9.25 18.18 -29.73
C VAL A 340 8.10 18.63 -30.62
N GLU A 341 8.35 19.58 -31.53
CA GLU A 341 7.32 20.00 -32.49
C GLU A 341 6.90 18.84 -33.42
N PRO A 342 5.59 18.66 -33.71
CA PRO A 342 5.08 17.46 -34.38
C PRO A 342 5.59 17.28 -35.80
N TYR A 343 5.86 18.37 -36.52
CA TYR A 343 6.52 18.29 -37.84
C TYR A 343 7.91 17.63 -37.73
N ASN A 344 8.66 17.91 -36.66
CA ASN A 344 9.95 17.29 -36.42
C ASN A 344 9.80 15.82 -36.04
N VAL A 345 8.77 15.46 -35.26
CA VAL A 345 8.42 14.04 -34.99
C VAL A 345 8.08 13.31 -36.30
N ALA A 346 7.24 13.90 -37.16
CA ALA A 346 6.85 13.34 -38.45
C ALA A 346 8.04 13.17 -39.42
N ALA A 347 8.97 14.11 -39.45
CA ALA A 347 10.17 14.04 -40.28
C ALA A 347 11.21 13.02 -39.78
N ALA A 348 11.38 12.91 -38.46
CA ALA A 348 12.42 12.10 -37.84
C ALA A 348 12.04 10.63 -37.64
N VAL A 349 10.83 10.32 -37.14
CA VAL A 349 10.47 8.94 -36.75
C VAL A 349 10.17 8.09 -37.99
N ARG A 350 10.77 6.90 -38.06
CA ARG A 350 10.58 5.92 -39.14
C ARG A 350 9.73 4.72 -38.70
N LEU A 351 9.92 4.28 -37.47
CA LEU A 351 9.28 3.08 -36.92
C LEU A 351 9.04 3.25 -35.43
N VAL A 352 7.87 2.82 -34.96
CA VAL A 352 7.61 2.61 -33.54
C VAL A 352 7.19 1.16 -33.31
N THR A 353 7.83 0.48 -32.38
CA THR A 353 7.52 -0.89 -31.94
C THR A 353 7.11 -0.84 -30.48
N ALA A 354 5.80 -0.86 -30.21
CA ALA A 354 5.32 -1.05 -28.84
C ALA A 354 5.35 -2.54 -28.48
N GLN A 355 5.88 -2.87 -27.30
CA GLN A 355 6.21 -4.24 -26.90
C GLN A 355 5.60 -4.60 -25.54
N ARG A 356 5.21 -5.87 -25.42
CA ARG A 356 4.85 -6.56 -24.17
C ARG A 356 5.50 -7.93 -24.13
N LEU A 357 5.65 -8.50 -22.93
CA LEU A 357 5.91 -9.93 -22.75
C LEU A 357 4.66 -10.61 -22.21
N VAL A 358 4.33 -11.76 -22.77
CA VAL A 358 3.34 -12.71 -22.22
C VAL A 358 4.08 -13.98 -21.81
N ARG A 359 3.62 -14.66 -20.74
CA ARG A 359 4.15 -15.96 -20.37
C ARG A 359 3.78 -17.02 -21.42
N ARG A 360 4.73 -17.90 -21.74
CA ARG A 360 4.53 -19.03 -22.64
C ARG A 360 3.93 -20.20 -21.88
N LEU A 361 2.89 -20.82 -22.41
CA LEU A 361 2.32 -22.04 -21.85
C LEU A 361 3.35 -23.17 -21.85
N CYS A 362 3.45 -23.90 -20.74
CA CYS A 362 4.38 -25.02 -20.64
C CYS A 362 4.01 -26.11 -21.65
N SER A 363 4.94 -26.43 -22.55
CA SER A 363 4.73 -27.44 -23.61
C SER A 363 4.38 -28.82 -23.08
N ALA A 364 4.87 -29.18 -21.88
CA ALA A 364 4.67 -30.47 -21.25
C ALA A 364 3.33 -30.65 -20.52
N CYS A 365 2.60 -29.56 -20.18
CA CYS A 365 1.33 -29.66 -19.43
C CYS A 365 0.21 -28.74 -19.93
N ARG A 366 0.39 -28.01 -21.04
CA ARG A 366 -0.71 -27.26 -21.67
C ARG A 366 -1.76 -28.25 -22.21
N VAL A 367 -3.04 -27.97 -21.96
CA VAL A 367 -4.15 -28.78 -22.46
C VAL A 367 -5.07 -27.92 -23.30
N ALA A 368 -5.54 -28.48 -24.42
CA ALA A 368 -6.51 -27.83 -25.30
C ALA A 368 -7.84 -27.65 -24.57
N ASN A 369 -8.39 -26.44 -24.64
CA ASN A 369 -9.69 -26.09 -24.11
C ASN A 369 -10.74 -26.10 -25.23
N ALA A 370 -12.02 -26.19 -24.87
CA ALA A 370 -13.08 -25.85 -25.80
C ALA A 370 -13.01 -24.35 -26.13
N PRO A 371 -13.22 -23.92 -27.39
CA PRO A 371 -13.34 -22.51 -27.72
C PRO A 371 -14.63 -21.94 -27.12
N ASP A 372 -14.51 -20.88 -26.34
CA ASP A 372 -15.63 -20.10 -25.81
C ASP A 372 -15.88 -18.94 -26.80
N PRO A 373 -16.92 -19.01 -27.66
CA PRO A 373 -17.12 -18.00 -28.70
C PRO A 373 -17.56 -16.65 -28.14
N VAL A 374 -18.08 -16.60 -26.90
CA VAL A 374 -18.42 -15.34 -26.23
C VAL A 374 -17.12 -14.69 -25.74
N ALA A 375 -16.27 -15.43 -25.03
CA ALA A 375 -15.01 -14.91 -24.53
C ALA A 375 -14.01 -14.54 -25.64
N LEU A 376 -13.97 -15.29 -26.74
CA LEU A 376 -13.10 -14.96 -27.89
C LEU A 376 -13.57 -13.69 -28.61
N ARG A 377 -14.86 -13.54 -28.90
CA ARG A 377 -15.41 -12.31 -29.52
C ARG A 377 -15.24 -11.11 -28.58
N ALA A 378 -15.52 -11.27 -27.28
CA ALA A 378 -15.32 -10.23 -26.26
C ALA A 378 -13.84 -9.87 -26.00
N ALA A 379 -12.88 -10.70 -26.45
CA ALA A 379 -11.46 -10.36 -26.40
C ALA A 379 -10.99 -9.49 -27.58
N GLY A 380 -11.82 -9.33 -28.63
CA GLY A 380 -11.46 -8.66 -29.89
C GLY A 380 -11.08 -9.60 -31.03
N MET A 381 -11.38 -10.90 -30.94
CA MET A 381 -11.11 -11.84 -32.02
C MET A 381 -12.17 -11.77 -33.13
N ALA A 382 -11.73 -11.72 -34.40
CA ALA A 382 -12.64 -11.57 -35.54
C ALA A 382 -13.53 -12.81 -35.74
N THR A 383 -14.77 -12.60 -36.21
CA THR A 383 -15.79 -13.67 -36.34
C THR A 383 -15.26 -14.90 -37.08
N ALA A 384 -14.59 -14.72 -38.21
CA ALA A 384 -13.99 -15.83 -38.97
C ALA A 384 -12.97 -16.66 -38.16
N GLN A 385 -12.15 -16.02 -37.33
CA GLN A 385 -11.16 -16.70 -36.46
C GLN A 385 -11.83 -17.49 -35.33
N VAL A 386 -12.98 -17.01 -34.84
CA VAL A 386 -13.81 -17.71 -33.84
C VAL A 386 -14.51 -18.91 -34.48
N ASP A 387 -15.01 -18.75 -35.71
CA ASP A 387 -15.69 -19.81 -36.43
C ASP A 387 -14.70 -20.88 -36.94
N GLU A 388 -13.44 -20.51 -37.24
CA GLU A 388 -12.32 -21.44 -37.39
C GLU A 388 -12.09 -22.30 -36.14
N ALA A 389 -12.20 -21.70 -34.95
CA ALA A 389 -12.04 -22.41 -33.68
C ALA A 389 -13.20 -23.38 -33.43
N LEU A 390 -14.43 -22.95 -33.70
CA LEU A 390 -15.63 -23.78 -33.60
C LEU A 390 -15.61 -24.94 -34.61
N ALA A 391 -15.11 -24.71 -35.82
CA ALA A 391 -14.82 -25.74 -36.81
C ALA A 391 -13.59 -26.62 -36.47
N GLY A 392 -12.97 -26.41 -35.30
CA GLY A 392 -11.86 -27.23 -34.79
C GLY A 392 -10.52 -27.03 -35.49
N ARG A 393 -10.38 -26.04 -36.39
CA ARG A 393 -9.14 -25.80 -37.16
C ARG A 393 -7.98 -25.32 -36.27
N TRP A 394 -8.30 -24.73 -35.12
CA TRP A 394 -7.37 -24.49 -34.02
C TRP A 394 -8.12 -24.57 -32.68
N ARG A 395 -7.40 -24.65 -31.55
CA ARG A 395 -8.01 -24.64 -30.20
C ARG A 395 -7.19 -23.79 -29.23
N PRO A 396 -7.83 -22.97 -28.36
CA PRO A 396 -7.12 -22.27 -27.30
C PRO A 396 -6.59 -23.26 -26.26
N TYR A 397 -5.43 -22.97 -25.66
CA TYR A 397 -4.84 -23.81 -24.61
C TYR A 397 -4.95 -23.15 -23.23
N ARG A 398 -5.03 -23.97 -22.17
CA ARG A 398 -5.01 -23.53 -20.77
C ARG A 398 -3.81 -24.11 -20.01
N PRO A 399 -3.29 -23.41 -18.98
CA PRO A 399 -2.30 -23.97 -18.07
C PRO A 399 -2.92 -25.06 -17.18
N ILE A 400 -2.06 -25.92 -16.62
CA ILE A 400 -2.40 -26.89 -15.56
C ILE A 400 -1.35 -26.84 -14.46
N GLY A 401 -0.07 -26.97 -14.81
CA GLY A 401 1.02 -27.11 -13.86
C GLY A 401 1.63 -28.51 -13.91
N CYS A 402 2.96 -28.58 -13.80
CA CYS A 402 3.75 -29.81 -13.66
C CYS A 402 5.13 -29.46 -13.07
N THR A 403 5.96 -30.47 -12.80
CA THR A 403 7.34 -30.30 -12.30
C THR A 403 8.17 -29.40 -13.22
N ALA A 404 8.14 -29.62 -14.54
CA ALA A 404 8.90 -28.85 -15.53
C ALA A 404 8.51 -27.35 -15.66
N CYS A 405 7.45 -26.91 -14.99
CA CYS A 405 7.07 -25.50 -14.87
C CYS A 405 6.88 -25.05 -13.42
N ASN A 406 7.39 -25.80 -12.44
CA ASN A 406 7.27 -25.52 -11.00
C ASN A 406 5.80 -25.25 -10.58
N GLY A 407 4.88 -26.04 -11.12
CA GLY A 407 3.44 -25.93 -10.87
C GLY A 407 2.72 -24.74 -11.53
N THR A 408 3.44 -23.79 -12.14
CA THR A 408 2.83 -22.55 -12.67
C THR A 408 1.98 -22.74 -13.93
N GLY A 409 2.26 -23.79 -14.71
CA GLY A 409 1.67 -24.02 -16.04
C GLY A 409 2.30 -23.19 -17.17
N PHE A 410 3.31 -22.37 -16.88
CA PHE A 410 4.03 -21.54 -17.85
C PHE A 410 5.54 -21.81 -17.80
N ALA A 411 6.24 -21.62 -18.92
CA ALA A 411 7.69 -21.82 -19.00
C ALA A 411 8.32 -20.84 -20.00
N GLY A 412 8.92 -19.76 -19.47
CA GLY A 412 9.48 -18.68 -20.25
C GLY A 412 8.44 -17.65 -20.71
N ARG A 413 8.90 -16.67 -21.48
CA ARG A 413 8.10 -15.57 -22.05
C ARG A 413 8.28 -15.51 -23.56
N CYS A 414 7.30 -14.95 -24.26
CA CYS A 414 7.45 -14.48 -25.64
C CYS A 414 7.00 -13.03 -25.73
N ALA A 415 7.54 -12.30 -26.70
CA ALA A 415 7.13 -10.93 -26.95
C ALA A 415 5.85 -10.87 -27.80
N VAL A 416 5.10 -9.81 -27.59
CA VAL A 416 4.01 -9.35 -28.44
C VAL A 416 4.36 -7.93 -28.86
N HIS A 417 4.28 -7.67 -30.16
CA HIS A 417 4.70 -6.42 -30.77
C HIS A 417 3.54 -5.77 -31.53
N GLN A 418 3.42 -4.46 -31.44
CA GLN A 418 2.69 -3.62 -32.38
C GLN A 418 3.75 -2.80 -33.13
N VAL A 419 3.95 -3.09 -34.41
CA VAL A 419 4.91 -2.38 -35.26
C VAL A 419 4.16 -1.37 -36.14
N MET A 420 4.51 -0.09 -35.99
CA MET A 420 3.95 1.04 -36.72
C MET A 420 5.05 1.71 -37.55
N PRO A 421 5.15 1.40 -38.85
CA PRO A 421 5.93 2.18 -39.80
C PRO A 421 5.28 3.55 -39.99
N VAL A 422 6.07 4.62 -39.93
CA VAL A 422 5.59 5.98 -40.14
C VAL A 422 5.54 6.25 -41.65
N THR A 423 4.37 5.98 -42.23
CA THR A 423 4.06 6.22 -43.66
C THR A 423 3.69 7.69 -43.90
N PRO A 424 3.72 8.20 -45.14
CA PRO A 424 3.34 9.59 -45.44
C PRO A 424 1.96 10.01 -44.89
N ALA A 425 0.95 9.14 -45.00
CA ALA A 425 -0.38 9.37 -44.44
C ALA A 425 -0.39 9.46 -42.89
N LEU A 426 0.56 8.83 -42.20
CA LEU A 426 0.79 9.06 -40.76
C LEU A 426 1.60 10.34 -40.52
N GLN A 427 2.61 10.65 -41.34
CA GLN A 427 3.40 11.89 -41.22
C GLN A 427 2.52 13.14 -41.29
N GLU A 428 1.57 13.20 -42.24
CA GLU A 428 0.58 14.27 -42.36
C GLU A 428 -0.25 14.43 -41.08
N ARG A 429 -0.78 13.31 -40.54
CA ARG A 429 -1.61 13.32 -39.32
C ARG A 429 -0.80 13.69 -38.08
N ILE A 430 0.46 13.27 -37.99
CA ILE A 430 1.38 13.65 -36.90
C ILE A 430 1.66 15.16 -36.96
N ALA A 431 2.03 15.69 -38.13
CA ALA A 431 2.27 17.12 -38.33
C ALA A 431 1.04 17.96 -37.98
N ALA A 432 -0.16 17.47 -38.31
CA ALA A 432 -1.45 18.10 -37.99
C ALA A 432 -1.89 17.98 -36.50
N ARG A 433 -1.06 17.42 -35.60
CA ARG A 433 -1.39 17.13 -34.19
C ARG A 433 -2.63 16.25 -34.01
N ALA A 434 -2.90 15.32 -34.94
CA ALA A 434 -4.08 14.46 -34.89
C ALA A 434 -4.08 13.57 -33.62
N PRO A 435 -5.25 13.36 -32.98
CA PRO A 435 -5.36 12.54 -31.78
C PRO A 435 -5.04 11.07 -32.04
N THR A 436 -4.57 10.36 -31.01
CA THR A 436 -4.10 8.96 -31.12
C THR A 436 -5.13 7.99 -31.71
N HIS A 437 -6.43 8.25 -31.56
CA HIS A 437 -7.47 7.41 -32.14
C HIS A 437 -7.59 7.55 -33.67
N GLU A 438 -7.28 8.72 -34.24
CA GLU A 438 -7.18 8.89 -35.71
C GLU A 438 -5.95 8.15 -36.25
N LEU A 439 -4.80 8.27 -35.57
CA LEU A 439 -3.59 7.52 -35.92
C LEU A 439 -3.87 6.00 -35.89
N ALA A 440 -4.58 5.52 -34.85
CA ALA A 440 -5.01 4.13 -34.75
C ALA A 440 -6.07 3.72 -35.80
N ALA A 441 -6.81 4.65 -36.40
CA ALA A 441 -7.71 4.38 -37.53
C ALA A 441 -6.92 4.24 -38.84
N VAL A 442 -5.93 5.11 -39.09
CA VAL A 442 -5.01 4.99 -40.23
C VAL A 442 -4.21 3.69 -40.17
N MET A 443 -3.72 3.30 -38.98
CA MET A 443 -3.07 2.00 -38.76
C MET A 443 -3.97 0.82 -39.12
N ARG A 444 -5.23 0.82 -38.66
CA ARG A 444 -6.21 -0.23 -38.96
C ARG A 444 -6.54 -0.31 -40.45
N ALA A 445 -6.70 0.84 -41.13
CA ALA A 445 -6.89 0.90 -42.57
C ALA A 445 -5.67 0.35 -43.36
N ALA A 446 -4.45 0.51 -42.82
CA ALA A 446 -3.22 -0.07 -43.35
C ALA A 446 -2.97 -1.54 -42.95
N GLY A 447 -3.92 -2.20 -42.25
CA GLY A 447 -3.80 -3.59 -41.82
C GLY A 447 -2.77 -3.84 -40.70
N LEU A 448 -2.33 -2.80 -39.99
CA LEU A 448 -1.34 -2.92 -38.92
C LEU A 448 -2.00 -3.43 -37.62
N GLN A 449 -1.54 -4.58 -37.12
CA GLN A 449 -2.06 -5.18 -35.89
C GLN A 449 -1.79 -4.33 -34.65
N THR A 450 -2.77 -4.25 -33.77
CA THR A 450 -2.63 -3.78 -32.39
C THR A 450 -1.93 -4.82 -31.50
N LEU A 451 -1.45 -4.37 -30.33
CA LEU A 451 -0.92 -5.27 -29.30
C LEU A 451 -1.91 -6.39 -28.96
N ARG A 452 -3.22 -6.10 -28.87
CA ARG A 452 -4.27 -7.08 -28.58
C ARG A 452 -4.35 -8.15 -29.68
N GLU A 453 -4.41 -7.76 -30.95
CA GLU A 453 -4.52 -8.69 -32.07
C GLU A 453 -3.28 -9.60 -32.18
N SER A 454 -2.08 -9.03 -32.04
CA SER A 454 -0.84 -9.82 -32.02
C SER A 454 -0.76 -10.75 -30.79
N ALA A 455 -1.33 -10.37 -29.64
CA ALA A 455 -1.45 -11.27 -28.49
C ALA A 455 -2.44 -12.41 -28.75
N LEU A 456 -3.59 -12.12 -29.37
CA LEU A 456 -4.59 -13.13 -29.75
C LEU A 456 -4.06 -14.10 -30.81
N ALA A 457 -3.20 -13.64 -31.73
CA ALA A 457 -2.46 -14.54 -32.63
C ALA A 457 -1.63 -15.55 -31.82
N ARG A 458 -0.92 -15.13 -30.76
CA ARG A 458 -0.17 -16.05 -29.87
C ARG A 458 -1.06 -16.98 -29.03
N VAL A 459 -2.35 -16.67 -28.84
CA VAL A 459 -3.34 -17.58 -28.26
C VAL A 459 -3.77 -18.64 -29.28
N ARG A 460 -4.04 -18.23 -30.53
CA ARG A 460 -4.37 -19.12 -31.65
C ARG A 460 -3.23 -20.09 -31.96
N ASP A 461 -1.99 -19.59 -31.96
CA ASP A 461 -0.75 -20.38 -32.11
C ASP A 461 -0.48 -21.31 -30.90
N GLY A 462 -1.32 -21.28 -29.85
CA GLY A 462 -1.19 -22.09 -28.63
C GLY A 462 0.03 -21.75 -27.77
N MET A 463 0.68 -20.62 -28.01
CA MET A 463 1.90 -20.20 -27.30
C MET A 463 1.58 -19.59 -25.94
N THR A 464 0.45 -18.89 -25.79
CA THR A 464 0.01 -18.28 -24.53
C THR A 464 -1.49 -18.53 -24.29
N SER A 465 -2.00 -18.18 -23.11
CA SER A 465 -3.42 -18.33 -22.76
C SER A 465 -4.21 -17.05 -23.05
N LEU A 466 -5.53 -17.17 -23.27
CA LEU A 466 -6.41 -16.02 -23.48
C LEU A 466 -6.34 -15.01 -22.30
N HIS A 467 -6.30 -15.52 -21.07
CA HIS A 467 -6.14 -14.71 -19.86
C HIS A 467 -4.83 -13.91 -19.87
N GLU A 468 -3.72 -14.52 -20.27
CA GLU A 468 -2.40 -13.88 -20.31
C GLU A 468 -2.33 -12.77 -21.37
N ALA A 469 -2.89 -13.03 -22.56
CA ALA A 469 -3.03 -12.03 -23.62
C ALA A 469 -3.83 -10.80 -23.16
N LEU A 470 -4.98 -11.04 -22.50
CA LEU A 470 -5.84 -9.98 -21.94
C LEU A 470 -5.21 -9.24 -20.76
N ALA A 471 -4.32 -9.87 -20.00
CA ALA A 471 -3.61 -9.22 -18.90
C ALA A 471 -2.51 -8.27 -19.38
N ALA A 472 -1.69 -8.72 -20.34
CA ALA A 472 -0.58 -7.94 -20.87
C ALA A 472 -1.00 -6.81 -21.82
N THR A 473 -2.19 -6.91 -22.44
CA THR A 473 -2.66 -5.96 -23.45
C THR A 473 -3.96 -5.28 -23.04
N ASP A 474 -3.95 -3.96 -23.04
CA ASP A 474 -5.18 -3.18 -22.94
C ASP A 474 -6.01 -3.37 -24.21
N ASP A 475 -7.33 -3.22 -24.06
CA ASP A 475 -8.27 -3.23 -25.17
C ASP A 475 -8.39 -1.79 -25.70
N ALA A 476 -8.52 -1.61 -27.02
CA ALA A 476 -8.51 -0.29 -27.65
C ALA A 476 -9.63 0.63 -27.13
N ASP A 477 -10.79 0.05 -26.80
CA ASP A 477 -11.96 0.73 -26.26
C ASP A 477 -12.24 0.39 -24.78
N GLY A 478 -11.48 -0.55 -24.19
CA GLY A 478 -11.86 -1.23 -22.95
C GLY A 478 -11.27 -0.63 -21.67
N ARG A 479 -12.10 0.14 -20.95
CA ARG A 479 -11.80 0.59 -19.57
C ARG A 479 -11.62 -0.60 -18.62
N ARG A 480 -10.38 -0.90 -18.18
CA ARG A 480 -10.12 -1.88 -17.10
C ARG A 480 -10.92 -1.51 -15.84
N ARG A 481 -11.87 -2.36 -15.44
CA ARG A 481 -12.62 -2.22 -14.19
C ARG A 481 -11.98 -3.10 -13.12
N ARG A 482 -11.69 -2.54 -11.94
CA ARG A 482 -11.34 -3.31 -10.73
C ARG A 482 -12.55 -3.30 -9.80
N GLY A 483 -12.82 -4.43 -9.17
CA GLY A 483 -13.93 -4.60 -8.23
C GLY A 483 -13.69 -5.80 -7.33
N THR A 484 -14.59 -6.01 -6.38
CA THR A 484 -14.68 -7.24 -5.59
C THR A 484 -16.02 -7.89 -5.91
N ILE A 485 -16.04 -9.21 -6.08
CA ILE A 485 -17.27 -9.96 -6.37
C ILE A 485 -17.43 -11.09 -5.35
N ASP A 486 -18.54 -11.08 -4.63
CA ASP A 486 -18.86 -12.16 -3.69
C ASP A 486 -19.28 -13.41 -4.46
N ALA A 487 -18.54 -14.50 -4.27
CA ALA A 487 -18.76 -15.79 -4.89
C ALA A 487 -18.37 -16.92 -3.93
N ARG A 488 -18.95 -18.11 -4.13
CA ARG A 488 -18.65 -19.29 -3.29
C ARG A 488 -17.26 -19.88 -3.59
N ASN A 489 -16.72 -19.62 -4.78
CA ASN A 489 -15.40 -20.02 -5.27
C ASN A 489 -15.05 -19.20 -6.53
N VAL A 490 -13.82 -19.36 -7.05
CA VAL A 490 -13.37 -18.67 -8.29
C VAL A 490 -14.20 -19.01 -9.52
N GLN A 491 -14.76 -20.22 -9.61
CA GLN A 491 -15.58 -20.63 -10.75
C GLN A 491 -16.88 -19.82 -10.83
N ALA A 492 -17.59 -19.70 -9.70
CA ALA A 492 -18.77 -18.86 -9.57
C ALA A 492 -18.43 -17.36 -9.69
N ALA A 493 -17.20 -16.94 -9.36
CA ALA A 493 -16.75 -15.58 -9.64
C ALA A 493 -16.62 -15.34 -11.15
N LEU A 494 -15.99 -16.27 -11.88
CA LEU A 494 -15.85 -16.22 -13.34
C LEU A 494 -17.21 -16.23 -14.06
N GLU A 495 -18.16 -17.01 -13.58
CA GLU A 495 -19.54 -17.07 -14.10
C GLU A 495 -20.25 -15.72 -13.92
N ARG A 496 -20.25 -15.15 -12.70
CA ARG A 496 -20.86 -13.82 -12.44
C ARG A 496 -20.13 -12.65 -13.10
N ILE A 497 -18.84 -12.80 -13.40
CA ILE A 497 -18.06 -11.85 -14.22
C ILE A 497 -18.51 -11.92 -15.69
N ARG A 498 -18.71 -13.13 -16.24
CA ARG A 498 -19.25 -13.34 -17.60
C ARG A 498 -20.66 -12.76 -17.76
N GLU A 499 -21.54 -12.93 -16.77
CA GLU A 499 -22.88 -12.31 -16.75
C GLU A 499 -22.82 -10.78 -16.97
N GLN A 500 -21.81 -10.13 -16.39
CA GLN A 500 -21.60 -8.68 -16.49
C GLN A 500 -20.96 -8.22 -17.82
N LYS A 501 -20.79 -9.13 -18.79
CA LYS A 501 -20.15 -8.89 -20.11
C LYS A 501 -18.73 -8.32 -20.01
N VAL A 502 -18.01 -8.65 -18.95
CA VAL A 502 -16.59 -8.31 -18.76
C VAL A 502 -15.77 -9.58 -18.63
N VAL A 503 -14.50 -9.55 -19.05
CA VAL A 503 -13.60 -10.72 -18.98
C VAL A 503 -12.68 -10.59 -17.77
N ALA A 504 -12.51 -11.67 -17.01
CA ALA A 504 -11.59 -11.72 -15.89
C ALA A 504 -10.13 -11.65 -16.37
N VAL A 505 -9.45 -10.56 -16.01
CA VAL A 505 -8.03 -10.29 -16.33
C VAL A 505 -7.10 -10.72 -15.19
N GLU A 506 -7.60 -10.67 -13.95
CA GLU A 506 -6.92 -11.13 -12.74
C GLU A 506 -8.00 -11.42 -11.69
N ILE A 507 -7.92 -12.56 -11.00
CA ILE A 507 -8.76 -12.86 -9.83
C ILE A 507 -7.84 -13.18 -8.66
N ILE A 508 -7.88 -12.32 -7.64
CA ILE A 508 -7.17 -12.53 -6.37
C ILE A 508 -8.20 -13.03 -5.36
N GLU A 509 -7.98 -14.22 -4.78
CA GLU A 509 -8.79 -14.69 -3.66
C GLU A 509 -8.52 -13.85 -2.39
N VAL A 510 -9.23 -12.74 -2.26
CA VAL A 510 -9.26 -11.98 -1.02
C VAL A 510 -10.16 -12.70 -0.02
N ARG A 511 -9.57 -13.55 0.84
CA ARG A 511 -10.25 -14.08 2.04
C ARG A 511 -10.98 -12.94 2.74
N ALA A 512 -12.30 -13.05 2.89
CA ALA A 512 -13.19 -11.97 3.33
C ALA A 512 -12.66 -11.26 4.59
N ARG A 513 -12.00 -10.12 4.41
CA ARG A 513 -11.48 -9.31 5.51
C ARG A 513 -12.69 -8.80 6.30
N ARG A 514 -12.77 -9.18 7.59
CA ARG A 514 -13.74 -8.61 8.55
C ARG A 514 -13.83 -7.09 8.32
N ASN A 515 -15.02 -6.57 8.02
CA ASN A 515 -15.24 -5.17 7.66
C ASN A 515 -14.39 -4.25 8.56
N PRO A 516 -13.55 -3.37 8.00
CA PRO A 516 -12.57 -2.65 8.78
C PRO A 516 -13.28 -1.77 9.82
N ARG A 517 -12.86 -1.88 11.09
CA ARG A 517 -13.44 -1.11 12.20
C ARG A 517 -13.18 0.39 11.98
N VAL A 518 -14.18 1.09 11.44
CA VAL A 518 -14.26 2.56 11.44
C VAL A 518 -14.23 3.04 12.91
N ARG A 519 -13.41 4.04 13.23
CA ARG A 519 -13.39 4.62 14.58
C ARG A 519 -14.63 5.50 14.76
N SER A 520 -15.21 5.50 15.96
CA SER A 520 -16.40 6.31 16.26
C SER A 520 -16.20 7.79 15.96
N ALA A 521 -15.00 8.32 16.23
CA ALA A 521 -14.60 9.69 15.92
C ALA A 521 -14.50 9.97 14.41
N ASP A 522 -13.93 9.06 13.61
CA ASP A 522 -13.81 9.24 12.15
C ASP A 522 -15.19 9.42 11.52
N LEU A 523 -16.17 8.62 11.96
CA LEU A 523 -17.57 8.75 11.55
C LEU A 523 -18.19 10.08 12.01
N THR A 524 -17.98 10.48 13.28
CA THR A 524 -18.55 11.72 13.81
C THR A 524 -18.05 12.96 13.06
N HIS A 525 -16.75 13.05 12.76
CA HIS A 525 -16.22 14.14 11.93
C HIS A 525 -16.82 14.13 10.51
N ALA A 526 -17.00 12.95 9.90
CA ALA A 526 -17.63 12.85 8.58
C ALA A 526 -19.11 13.30 8.61
N THR A 527 -19.88 12.92 9.64
CA THR A 527 -21.26 13.42 9.84
C THR A 527 -21.29 14.93 10.00
N ARG A 528 -20.38 15.51 10.82
CA ARG A 528 -20.28 16.96 11.02
C ARG A 528 -19.95 17.70 9.72
N HIS A 529 -18.96 17.22 8.96
CA HIS A 529 -18.59 17.82 7.67
C HIS A 529 -19.73 17.72 6.64
N LEU A 530 -20.44 16.58 6.58
CA LEU A 530 -21.58 16.41 5.69
C LEU A 530 -22.72 17.39 6.05
N ALA A 531 -23.02 17.56 7.33
CA ALA A 531 -24.03 18.52 7.81
C ALA A 531 -23.65 19.97 7.44
N MET A 532 -22.40 20.39 7.66
CA MET A 532 -21.94 21.73 7.30
C MET A 532 -22.03 21.99 5.79
N LEU A 533 -21.63 21.03 4.94
CA LEU A 533 -21.70 21.16 3.49
C LEU A 533 -23.16 21.27 2.99
N LEU A 534 -24.05 20.42 3.50
CA LEU A 534 -25.49 20.50 3.20
C LEU A 534 -26.08 21.85 3.64
N GLY A 535 -25.72 22.34 4.83
CA GLY A 535 -26.13 23.65 5.34
C GLY A 535 -25.62 24.85 4.53
N THR A 536 -24.56 24.68 3.73
CA THR A 536 -24.15 25.70 2.72
C THR A 536 -24.93 25.63 1.40
N GLY A 537 -25.98 24.81 1.32
CA GLY A 537 -26.79 24.61 0.11
C GLY A 537 -26.17 23.65 -0.91
N LEU A 538 -25.07 22.97 -0.58
CA LEU A 538 -24.45 21.98 -1.47
C LEU A 538 -25.30 20.70 -1.50
N SER A 539 -25.59 20.18 -2.69
CA SER A 539 -26.40 18.96 -2.81
C SER A 539 -25.67 17.72 -2.27
N LEU A 540 -26.46 16.73 -1.81
CA LEU A 540 -25.98 15.58 -1.05
C LEU A 540 -24.89 14.76 -1.75
N GLN A 541 -24.98 14.57 -3.07
CA GLN A 541 -24.05 13.73 -3.82
C GLN A 541 -22.63 14.36 -3.92
N PRO A 542 -22.46 15.63 -4.34
CA PRO A 542 -21.20 16.36 -4.19
C PRO A 542 -20.69 16.44 -2.75
N ALA A 543 -21.56 16.75 -1.78
CA ALA A 543 -21.18 16.87 -0.38
C ALA A 543 -20.60 15.54 0.17
N LEU A 544 -21.27 14.42 -0.10
CA LEU A 544 -20.81 13.11 0.33
C LEU A 544 -19.53 12.66 -0.40
N ALA A 545 -19.36 13.01 -1.67
CA ALA A 545 -18.13 12.73 -2.42
C ALA A 545 -16.92 13.46 -1.81
N LEU A 546 -17.07 14.76 -1.49
CA LEU A 546 -16.02 15.57 -0.87
C LEU A 546 -15.64 15.05 0.53
N VAL A 547 -16.61 14.63 1.34
CA VAL A 547 -16.37 13.99 2.64
C VAL A 547 -15.70 12.62 2.49
N ALA A 548 -16.06 11.85 1.45
CA ALA A 548 -15.43 10.55 1.17
C ALA A 548 -13.96 10.70 0.78
N GLU A 549 -13.60 11.69 -0.04
CA GLU A 549 -12.22 11.96 -0.47
C GLU A 549 -11.28 12.20 0.73
N HIS A 550 -11.71 13.06 1.65
CA HIS A 550 -10.99 13.45 2.87
C HIS A 550 -11.04 12.39 3.99
N ALA A 551 -11.87 11.35 3.87
CA ALA A 551 -12.02 10.32 4.89
C ALA A 551 -10.82 9.36 4.96
N ARG A 552 -10.50 8.91 6.18
CA ARG A 552 -9.53 7.82 6.40
C ARG A 552 -9.97 6.54 5.70
N ALA A 553 -9.02 5.77 5.18
CA ALA A 553 -9.28 4.64 4.27
C ALA A 553 -10.41 3.67 4.70
N PRO A 554 -10.58 3.26 5.98
CA PRO A 554 -11.71 2.42 6.40
C PRO A 554 -13.09 3.03 6.12
N LEU A 555 -13.22 4.34 6.35
CA LEU A 555 -14.47 5.08 6.18
C LEU A 555 -14.66 5.53 4.73
N ARG A 556 -13.58 5.91 4.02
CA ARG A 556 -13.63 6.29 2.61
C ARG A 556 -14.29 5.22 1.74
N HIS A 557 -13.89 3.95 1.86
CA HIS A 557 -14.51 2.87 1.08
C HIS A 557 -16.03 2.75 1.33
N VAL A 558 -16.47 3.00 2.57
CA VAL A 558 -17.90 2.98 2.94
C VAL A 558 -18.63 4.20 2.37
N LEU A 559 -18.08 5.40 2.51
CA LEU A 559 -18.71 6.62 1.98
C LEU A 559 -18.74 6.61 0.45
N THR A 560 -17.68 6.16 -0.24
CA THR A 560 -17.68 5.99 -1.70
C THR A 560 -18.72 4.95 -2.16
N ALA A 561 -18.95 3.87 -1.41
CA ALA A 561 -20.01 2.92 -1.70
C ALA A 561 -21.41 3.55 -1.54
N VAL A 562 -21.64 4.31 -0.46
CA VAL A 562 -22.88 5.06 -0.23
C VAL A 562 -23.11 6.12 -1.32
N THR A 563 -22.07 6.86 -1.75
CA THR A 563 -22.14 7.80 -2.88
C THR A 563 -22.51 7.08 -4.18
N HIS A 564 -21.97 5.88 -4.42
CA HIS A 564 -22.31 5.09 -5.60
C HIS A 564 -23.77 4.60 -5.56
N ASP A 565 -24.23 4.12 -4.40
CA ASP A 565 -25.62 3.70 -4.19
C ASP A 565 -26.61 4.86 -4.44
N ILE A 566 -26.29 6.07 -3.98
CA ILE A 566 -27.10 7.28 -4.25
C ILE A 566 -27.04 7.68 -5.73
N THR A 567 -25.88 7.53 -6.38
CA THR A 567 -25.73 7.74 -7.83
C THR A 567 -26.55 6.73 -8.65
N GLN A 568 -26.90 5.58 -8.08
CA GLN A 568 -27.85 4.61 -8.65
C GLN A 568 -29.32 4.88 -8.28
N GLY A 569 -29.64 6.04 -7.68
CA GLY A 569 -31.01 6.42 -7.32
C GLY A 569 -31.55 5.80 -6.04
N LYS A 570 -30.70 5.23 -5.17
CA LYS A 570 -31.11 4.77 -3.83
C LYS A 570 -31.12 5.97 -2.86
N THR A 571 -32.04 5.93 -1.89
CA THR A 571 -32.03 6.88 -0.76
C THR A 571 -30.81 6.63 0.13
N LEU A 572 -30.30 7.68 0.77
CA LEU A 572 -29.17 7.65 1.71
C LEU A 572 -29.45 6.65 2.85
N SER A 573 -30.66 6.64 3.42
CA SER A 573 -31.14 5.65 4.39
C SER A 573 -30.92 4.19 3.95
N LYS A 574 -31.30 3.85 2.71
CA LYS A 574 -31.14 2.52 2.12
C LYS A 574 -29.66 2.21 1.85
N ALA A 575 -28.90 3.18 1.35
CA ALA A 575 -27.45 3.05 1.14
C ALA A 575 -26.69 2.83 2.47
N LEU A 576 -27.07 3.55 3.54
CA LEU A 576 -26.51 3.38 4.89
C LEU A 576 -26.91 2.06 5.54
N ALA A 577 -28.09 1.50 5.21
CA ALA A 577 -28.55 0.20 5.71
C ALA A 577 -27.61 -0.95 5.32
N ASN A 578 -27.06 -0.91 4.09
CA ASN A 578 -26.02 -1.84 3.61
C ASN A 578 -24.76 -1.85 4.50
N HIS A 579 -24.57 -0.79 5.30
CA HIS A 579 -23.41 -0.59 6.18
C HIS A 579 -23.78 -0.50 7.67
N GLY A 580 -24.83 -1.20 8.11
CA GLY A 580 -25.34 -1.18 9.50
C GLY A 580 -24.37 -1.59 10.63
N ARG A 581 -23.14 -2.04 10.33
CA ARG A 581 -22.03 -2.19 11.31
C ARG A 581 -21.25 -0.90 11.55
N VAL A 582 -21.35 0.08 10.67
CA VAL A 582 -20.73 1.41 10.76
C VAL A 582 -21.76 2.44 11.23
N PHE A 583 -22.98 2.39 10.68
CA PHE A 583 -24.08 3.29 11.02
C PHE A 583 -25.10 2.61 11.96
N PRO A 584 -25.18 3.00 13.25
CA PRO A 584 -26.13 2.43 14.21
C PRO A 584 -27.60 2.56 13.76
N ALA A 585 -28.48 1.75 14.33
CA ALA A 585 -29.92 1.78 13.99
C ALA A 585 -30.54 3.18 14.14
N THR A 586 -30.27 3.87 15.25
CA THR A 586 -30.68 5.26 15.50
C THR A 586 -30.20 6.23 14.41
N TYR A 587 -28.95 6.13 13.98
CA TYR A 587 -28.38 6.99 12.94
C TYR A 587 -29.14 6.81 11.63
N ARG A 588 -29.43 5.56 11.25
CA ARG A 588 -30.13 5.25 10.01
C ARG A 588 -31.60 5.70 10.04
N ARG A 589 -32.32 5.48 11.16
CA ARG A 589 -33.70 5.94 11.35
C ARG A 589 -33.84 7.47 11.33
N LEU A 590 -32.92 8.18 11.98
CA LEU A 590 -32.93 9.66 11.95
C LEU A 590 -32.62 10.21 10.55
N VAL A 591 -31.72 9.57 9.79
CA VAL A 591 -31.45 9.95 8.39
C VAL A 591 -32.62 9.59 7.46
N GLU A 592 -33.30 8.46 7.69
CA GLU A 592 -34.51 8.04 6.96
C GLU A 592 -35.66 9.04 7.15
N LEU A 593 -35.88 9.50 8.38
CA LEU A 593 -36.78 10.63 8.70
C LEU A 593 -36.33 11.93 8.01
N ALA A 594 -35.04 12.23 8.03
CA ALA A 594 -34.50 13.46 7.45
C ALA A 594 -34.61 13.52 5.92
N GLU A 595 -34.57 12.37 5.23
CA GLU A 595 -34.88 12.28 3.80
C GLU A 595 -36.37 12.47 3.52
N GLN A 596 -37.25 11.92 4.36
CA GLN A 596 -38.71 12.06 4.20
C GLN A 596 -39.18 13.50 4.47
N THR A 597 -38.55 14.21 5.40
CA THR A 597 -38.86 15.60 5.77
C THR A 597 -38.03 16.64 5.01
N GLY A 598 -37.04 16.23 4.22
CA GLY A 598 -36.11 17.12 3.50
C GLY A 598 -35.06 17.82 4.39
N SER A 599 -35.08 17.61 5.71
CA SER A 599 -34.27 18.35 6.71
C SER A 599 -32.91 17.68 7.02
N LEU A 600 -32.25 17.14 5.99
CA LEU A 600 -30.99 16.39 6.11
C LEU A 600 -29.85 17.16 6.79
N ASP A 601 -29.70 18.45 6.48
CA ASP A 601 -28.70 19.33 7.05
C ASP A 601 -28.85 19.46 8.58
N THR A 602 -30.06 19.78 9.03
CA THR A 602 -30.43 20.07 10.41
C THR A 602 -30.37 18.80 11.26
N ILE A 603 -30.89 17.67 10.74
CA ILE A 603 -30.86 16.41 11.47
C ILE A 603 -29.45 15.80 11.48
N LEU A 604 -28.65 15.91 10.41
CA LEU A 604 -27.24 15.47 10.46
C LEU A 604 -26.40 16.33 11.43
N ALA A 605 -26.69 17.63 11.56
CA ALA A 605 -26.06 18.48 12.57
C ALA A 605 -26.41 18.02 14.00
N ARG A 606 -27.70 17.83 14.31
CA ARG A 606 -28.16 17.31 15.62
C ARG A 606 -27.60 15.91 15.92
N VAL A 607 -27.47 15.04 14.90
CA VAL A 607 -26.84 13.71 15.03
C VAL A 607 -25.33 13.81 15.28
N ALA A 608 -24.63 14.79 14.70
CA ALA A 608 -23.24 15.07 15.03
C ALA A 608 -23.11 15.55 16.49
N ASP A 609 -23.94 16.50 16.94
CA ASP A 609 -23.95 16.99 18.33
C ASP A 609 -24.11 15.86 19.35
N ALA A 610 -25.12 15.01 19.16
CA ALA A 610 -25.40 13.87 20.05
C ALA A 610 -24.23 12.88 20.10
N ARG A 611 -23.55 12.65 18.96
CA ARG A 611 -22.37 11.77 18.89
C ARG A 611 -21.12 12.40 19.54
N GLU A 612 -20.93 13.71 19.42
CA GLU A 612 -19.82 14.42 20.06
C GLU A 612 -19.99 14.45 21.58
N ARG A 613 -21.19 14.73 22.10
CA ARG A 613 -21.53 14.64 23.54
C ARG A 613 -21.27 13.24 24.09
N SER A 614 -21.78 12.19 23.41
CA SER A 614 -21.59 10.80 23.83
C SER A 614 -20.11 10.37 23.79
N ALA A 615 -19.34 10.81 22.78
CA ALA A 615 -17.91 10.54 22.71
C ALA A 615 -17.13 11.24 23.83
N ALA A 616 -17.50 12.48 24.20
CA ALA A 616 -16.89 13.22 25.31
C ALA A 616 -17.16 12.53 26.67
N GLN A 617 -18.37 12.05 26.91
CA GLN A 617 -18.72 11.26 28.10
C GLN A 617 -17.89 9.98 28.20
N GLN A 618 -17.80 9.20 27.12
CA GLN A 618 -17.00 7.97 27.09
C GLN A 618 -15.50 8.24 27.30
N ALA A 619 -14.98 9.33 26.74
CA ALA A 619 -13.60 9.75 26.96
C ALA A 619 -13.34 10.14 28.42
N ARG A 620 -14.25 10.91 29.06
CA ARG A 620 -14.17 11.26 30.48
C ARG A 620 -14.18 10.02 31.38
N LEU A 621 -15.14 9.11 31.19
CA LEU A 621 -15.24 7.87 31.97
C LEU A 621 -13.99 6.99 31.82
N ARG A 622 -13.50 6.79 30.58
CA ARG A 622 -12.28 6.02 30.34
C ARG A 622 -11.06 6.65 31.00
N ASN A 623 -10.91 7.97 30.92
CA ASN A 623 -9.76 8.66 31.49
C ASN A 623 -9.82 8.67 33.03
N ALA A 624 -11.02 8.80 33.64
CA ALA A 624 -11.22 8.70 35.08
C ALA A 624 -10.92 7.29 35.63
N LEU A 625 -11.18 6.23 34.85
CA LEU A 625 -10.85 4.85 35.22
C LEU A 625 -9.39 4.45 34.92
N LEU A 626 -8.69 5.20 34.06
CA LEU A 626 -7.32 4.86 33.62
C LEU A 626 -6.31 4.91 34.76
N TYR A 627 -6.33 5.97 35.59
CA TYR A 627 -5.42 6.12 36.73
C TYR A 627 -5.68 5.05 37.83
N PRO A 628 -6.92 4.83 38.30
CA PRO A 628 -7.26 3.71 39.19
C PRO A 628 -6.80 2.34 38.65
N ALA A 629 -7.02 2.06 37.37
CA ALA A 629 -6.61 0.80 36.75
C ALA A 629 -5.08 0.66 36.66
N LEU A 630 -4.36 1.74 36.35
CA LEU A 630 -2.89 1.76 36.26
C LEU A 630 -2.24 1.55 37.64
N VAL A 631 -2.71 2.25 38.68
CA VAL A 631 -2.19 2.09 40.05
C VAL A 631 -2.52 0.69 40.58
N LEU A 632 -3.74 0.19 40.36
CA LEU A 632 -4.12 -1.16 40.80
C LEU A 632 -3.32 -2.26 40.07
N THR A 633 -3.08 -2.13 38.76
CA THR A 633 -2.26 -3.12 38.03
C THR A 633 -0.79 -3.06 38.41
N LEU A 634 -0.22 -1.88 38.67
CA LEU A 634 1.13 -1.73 39.20
C LEU A 634 1.26 -2.35 40.60
N ALA A 635 0.28 -2.11 41.48
CA ALA A 635 0.27 -2.66 42.83
C ALA A 635 0.10 -4.19 42.83
N LEU A 636 -0.78 -4.73 41.99
CA LEU A 636 -0.92 -6.18 41.82
C LEU A 636 0.34 -6.82 41.22
N ALA A 637 1.01 -6.16 40.27
CA ALA A 637 2.28 -6.63 39.72
C ALA A 637 3.40 -6.64 40.78
N LEU A 638 3.48 -5.60 41.62
CA LEU A 638 4.42 -5.55 42.74
C LEU A 638 4.16 -6.69 43.75
N CYS A 639 2.90 -6.90 44.15
CA CYS A 639 2.52 -8.02 45.02
C CYS A 639 2.85 -9.39 44.39
N ALA A 640 2.65 -9.55 43.07
CA ALA A 640 3.01 -10.77 42.36
C ALA A 640 4.53 -10.99 42.34
N ILE A 641 5.35 -9.95 42.13
CA ILE A 641 6.82 -10.06 42.20
C ILE A 641 7.29 -10.42 43.63
N LEU A 642 6.72 -9.77 44.65
CA LEU A 642 7.03 -10.05 46.06
C LEU A 642 6.73 -11.52 46.43
N LEU A 643 5.56 -12.03 46.01
CA LEU A 643 5.17 -13.42 46.22
C LEU A 643 5.99 -14.42 45.38
N ALA A 644 6.30 -14.10 44.12
CA ALA A 644 6.94 -15.02 43.18
C ALA A 644 8.46 -15.16 43.36
N TRP A 645 9.16 -14.09 43.74
CA TRP A 645 10.62 -14.06 43.86
C TRP A 645 11.09 -13.92 45.31
N VAL A 646 10.51 -12.97 46.06
CA VAL A 646 11.08 -12.59 47.36
C VAL A 646 10.71 -13.59 48.45
N VAL A 647 9.43 -13.99 48.54
CA VAL A 647 8.98 -14.99 49.54
C VAL A 647 9.73 -16.34 49.41
N PRO A 648 9.89 -16.96 48.21
CA PRO A 648 10.61 -18.22 48.06
C PRO A 648 12.12 -18.10 48.34
N THR A 649 12.72 -16.92 48.09
CA THR A 649 14.13 -16.67 48.44
C THR A 649 14.32 -16.74 49.96
N PHE A 650 13.42 -16.15 50.73
CA PHE A 650 13.47 -16.21 52.19
C PHE A 650 13.21 -17.62 52.74
N GLU A 651 12.36 -18.43 52.08
CA GLU A 651 12.16 -19.84 52.42
C GLU A 651 13.48 -20.64 52.33
N HIS A 652 14.23 -20.50 51.24
CA HIS A 652 15.53 -21.16 51.06
C HIS A 652 16.57 -20.68 52.08
N VAL A 653 16.61 -19.37 52.38
CA VAL A 653 17.53 -18.80 53.37
C VAL A 653 17.22 -19.34 54.77
N PHE A 654 15.96 -19.35 55.21
CA PHE A 654 15.60 -19.87 56.54
C PHE A 654 15.75 -21.38 56.66
N ALA A 655 15.55 -22.14 55.59
CA ALA A 655 15.82 -23.59 55.57
C ALA A 655 17.29 -23.91 55.93
N GLY A 656 18.24 -23.07 55.50
CA GLY A 656 19.66 -23.19 55.85
C GLY A 656 20.00 -22.94 57.33
N PHE A 657 19.10 -22.29 58.10
CA PHE A 657 19.31 -21.99 59.52
C PHE A 657 18.61 -22.97 60.48
N GLY A 658 17.87 -23.97 59.98
CA GLY A 658 17.25 -25.03 60.79
C GLY A 658 16.11 -24.59 61.74
N ALA A 659 15.75 -23.31 61.78
CA ALA A 659 14.74 -22.76 62.68
C ALA A 659 13.30 -22.94 62.13
N PRO A 660 12.31 -23.33 62.96
CA PRO A 660 10.95 -23.57 62.50
C PRO A 660 10.20 -22.27 62.14
N LEU A 661 9.81 -22.13 60.87
CA LEU A 661 9.08 -20.95 60.36
C LEU A 661 7.81 -20.61 61.19
N PRO A 662 7.64 -19.35 61.64
CA PRO A 662 6.44 -18.89 62.33
C PRO A 662 5.15 -19.11 61.54
N ARG A 663 4.02 -19.29 62.27
CA ARG A 663 2.69 -19.51 61.68
C ARG A 663 2.29 -18.51 60.57
N PRO A 664 2.43 -17.17 60.72
CA PRO A 664 2.05 -16.24 59.65
C PRO A 664 2.93 -16.41 58.40
N THR A 665 4.25 -16.55 58.56
CA THR A 665 5.19 -16.77 57.45
C THR A 665 4.84 -18.05 56.69
N ARG A 666 4.49 -19.14 57.40
CA ARG A 666 4.07 -20.42 56.81
C ARG A 666 2.79 -20.31 55.97
N ILE A 667 1.83 -19.48 56.40
CA ILE A 667 0.59 -19.23 55.64
C ILE A 667 0.90 -18.47 54.34
N VAL A 668 1.77 -17.45 54.39
CA VAL A 668 2.17 -16.67 53.20
C VAL A 668 2.97 -17.54 52.21
N VAL A 669 3.87 -18.39 52.69
CA VAL A 669 4.62 -19.36 51.85
C VAL A 669 3.67 -20.35 51.18
N ALA A 670 2.79 -21.01 51.93
CA ALA A 670 1.84 -21.98 51.37
C ALA A 670 0.87 -21.32 50.36
N LEU A 671 0.40 -20.10 50.64
CA LEU A 671 -0.43 -19.34 49.71
C LEU A 671 0.33 -18.98 48.44
N SER A 672 1.59 -18.53 48.54
CA SER A 672 2.41 -18.23 47.37
C SER A 672 2.64 -19.48 46.50
N GLN A 673 3.09 -20.60 47.09
CA GLN A 673 3.30 -21.85 46.38
C GLN A 673 2.02 -22.34 45.67
N TYR A 674 0.87 -22.26 46.35
CA TYR A 674 -0.43 -22.59 45.76
C TYR A 674 -0.80 -21.67 44.59
N THR A 675 -0.66 -20.35 44.77
CA THR A 675 -0.99 -19.35 43.75
C THR A 675 -0.08 -19.45 42.53
N LEU A 676 1.23 -19.70 42.71
CA LEU A 676 2.17 -19.89 41.61
C LEU A 676 1.82 -21.14 40.79
N ALA A 677 1.60 -22.27 41.45
CA ALA A 677 1.27 -23.55 40.81
C ALA A 677 -0.06 -23.51 40.02
N HIS A 678 -1.05 -22.74 40.48
CA HIS A 678 -2.39 -22.68 39.88
C HIS A 678 -2.68 -21.40 39.10
N SER A 679 -1.71 -20.47 38.97
CA SER A 679 -1.93 -19.18 38.29
C SER A 679 -2.51 -19.29 36.86
N PRO A 680 -2.10 -20.25 35.99
CA PRO A 680 -2.66 -20.34 34.64
C PRO A 680 -4.09 -20.88 34.63
N SER A 681 -4.40 -21.85 35.50
CA SER A 681 -5.72 -22.48 35.56
C SER A 681 -6.76 -21.59 36.25
N ILE A 682 -6.37 -20.82 37.27
CA ILE A 682 -7.24 -19.81 37.90
C ILE A 682 -7.60 -18.70 36.90
N LEU A 683 -6.61 -18.18 36.15
CA LEU A 683 -6.85 -17.17 35.12
C LEU A 683 -7.70 -17.72 33.97
N ALA A 684 -7.47 -18.96 33.53
CA ALA A 684 -8.28 -19.62 32.51
C ALA A 684 -9.72 -19.84 32.97
N ALA A 685 -9.94 -20.27 34.22
CA ALA A 685 -11.27 -20.48 34.79
C ALA A 685 -12.05 -19.16 34.92
N LEU A 686 -11.43 -18.10 35.46
CA LEU A 686 -12.03 -16.76 35.53
C LEU A 686 -12.37 -16.21 34.14
N GLY A 687 -11.47 -16.37 33.17
CA GLY A 687 -11.70 -15.99 31.78
C GLY A 687 -12.84 -16.77 31.12
N ALA A 688 -12.93 -18.08 31.36
CA ALA A 688 -14.00 -18.94 30.86
C ALA A 688 -15.36 -18.61 31.48
N CYS A 689 -15.42 -18.37 32.80
CA CYS A 689 -16.64 -17.94 33.50
C CYS A 689 -17.10 -16.55 33.02
N ALA A 690 -16.19 -15.59 32.86
CA ALA A 690 -16.51 -14.27 32.33
C ALA A 690 -17.01 -14.32 30.88
N ALA A 691 -16.34 -15.09 30.01
CA ALA A 691 -16.76 -15.29 28.62
C ALA A 691 -18.10 -16.02 28.52
N GLY A 692 -18.31 -17.07 29.33
CA GLY A 692 -19.56 -17.82 29.41
C GLY A 692 -20.73 -16.96 29.88
N GLY A 693 -20.54 -16.19 30.95
CA GLY A 693 -21.53 -15.22 31.45
C GLY A 693 -21.86 -14.13 30.42
N MET A 694 -20.85 -13.58 29.75
CA MET A 694 -21.04 -12.59 28.68
C MET A 694 -21.80 -13.18 27.47
N LEU A 695 -21.51 -14.42 27.08
CA LEU A 695 -22.21 -15.13 26.01
C LEU A 695 -23.65 -15.49 26.40
N ALA A 696 -23.93 -15.83 27.66
CA ALA A 696 -25.27 -16.08 28.17
C ALA A 696 -26.10 -14.78 28.21
N TRP A 697 -25.54 -13.68 28.74
CA TRP A 697 -26.17 -12.36 28.78
C TRP A 697 -26.53 -11.84 27.38
N GLN A 698 -25.67 -12.08 26.38
CA GLN A 698 -25.93 -11.73 24.99
C GLN A 698 -26.95 -12.64 24.28
N ARG A 699 -27.14 -13.89 24.72
CA ARG A 699 -28.04 -14.86 24.07
C ARG A 699 -29.42 -14.98 24.70
N SER A 700 -29.62 -14.54 25.95
CA SER A 700 -30.85 -14.79 26.70
C SER A 700 -31.55 -13.48 27.11
N PRO A 701 -32.55 -12.99 26.34
CA PRO A 701 -33.25 -11.72 26.65
C PRO A 701 -33.87 -11.66 28.04
N ARG A 702 -34.42 -12.78 28.55
CA ARG A 702 -34.97 -12.88 29.92
C ARG A 702 -33.90 -12.68 30.99
N LEU A 703 -32.71 -13.27 30.79
CA LEU A 703 -31.56 -13.12 31.69
C LEU A 703 -31.05 -11.67 31.66
N ARG A 704 -30.96 -11.07 30.46
CA ARG A 704 -30.61 -9.66 30.31
C ARG A 704 -31.59 -8.75 31.05
N HIS A 705 -32.90 -8.94 30.92
CA HIS A 705 -33.88 -8.12 31.65
C HIS A 705 -33.72 -8.27 33.18
N HIS A 706 -33.53 -9.48 33.72
CA HIS A 706 -33.29 -9.66 35.16
C HIS A 706 -32.01 -8.98 35.65
N ILE A 707 -30.89 -9.14 34.92
CA ILE A 707 -29.61 -8.49 35.25
C ILE A 707 -29.76 -6.96 35.15
N ASP A 708 -30.31 -6.45 34.05
CA ASP A 708 -30.48 -5.02 33.79
C ASP A 708 -31.40 -4.37 34.86
N THR A 709 -32.40 -5.09 35.41
CA THR A 709 -33.22 -4.64 36.56
C THR A 709 -32.44 -4.65 37.88
N ILE A 710 -31.70 -5.72 38.19
CA ILE A 710 -30.88 -5.81 39.43
C ILE A 710 -29.79 -4.72 39.43
N LEU A 711 -29.18 -4.42 38.28
CA LEU A 711 -28.17 -3.36 38.14
C LEU A 711 -28.71 -1.97 38.47
N LEU A 712 -30.02 -1.69 38.25
CA LEU A 712 -30.66 -0.43 38.63
C LEU A 712 -30.86 -0.30 40.16
N GLN A 713 -30.89 -1.42 40.89
CA GLN A 713 -31.07 -1.45 42.35
C GLN A 713 -29.74 -1.30 43.13
N LEU A 714 -28.58 -1.35 42.47
CA LEU A 714 -27.28 -1.21 43.12
C LEU A 714 -27.08 0.22 43.69
N PRO A 715 -26.69 0.40 44.97
CA PRO A 715 -26.71 1.72 45.61
C PRO A 715 -25.72 2.74 45.00
N LEU A 716 -24.62 2.27 44.42
CA LEU A 716 -23.58 3.11 43.80
C LEU A 716 -23.76 3.24 42.28
N ALA A 717 -24.01 2.12 41.59
CA ALA A 717 -24.10 2.08 40.12
C ALA A 717 -25.52 2.37 39.58
N GLY A 718 -26.55 1.94 40.30
CA GLY A 718 -27.96 2.04 39.89
C GLY A 718 -28.40 3.47 39.56
N PRO A 719 -28.21 4.46 40.45
CA PRO A 719 -28.55 5.86 40.17
C PRO A 719 -27.85 6.44 38.93
N ILE A 720 -26.63 5.99 38.63
CA ILE A 720 -25.86 6.42 37.45
C ILE A 720 -26.43 5.76 36.19
N LEU A 721 -26.64 4.44 36.20
CA LEU A 721 -27.24 3.71 35.08
C LEU A 721 -28.65 4.23 34.76
N HIS A 722 -29.44 4.52 35.80
CA HIS A 722 -30.81 5.02 35.72
C HIS A 722 -30.89 6.42 35.11
N ARG A 723 -30.21 7.43 35.70
CA ARG A 723 -30.17 8.78 35.13
C ARG A 723 -29.50 8.80 33.75
N SER A 724 -28.56 7.90 33.46
CA SER A 724 -27.95 7.77 32.13
C SER A 724 -28.89 7.15 31.08
N ALA A 725 -29.76 6.21 31.46
CA ALA A 725 -30.80 5.66 30.59
C ALA A 725 -31.89 6.70 30.30
N ILE A 726 -32.32 7.45 31.33
CA ILE A 726 -33.21 8.61 31.20
C ILE A 726 -32.62 9.66 30.27
N ALA A 727 -31.36 10.05 30.45
CA ALA A 727 -30.70 11.05 29.60
C ALA A 727 -30.73 10.67 28.11
N ARG A 728 -30.43 9.40 27.80
CA ARG A 728 -30.52 8.87 26.43
C ARG A 728 -31.95 8.88 25.89
N TRP A 729 -32.92 8.48 26.71
CA TRP A 729 -34.33 8.45 26.33
C TRP A 729 -34.87 9.86 26.04
N SER A 730 -34.71 10.80 26.98
CA SER A 730 -35.22 12.17 26.85
C SER A 730 -34.53 12.93 25.70
N HIS A 731 -33.20 12.82 25.53
CA HIS A 731 -32.54 13.43 24.37
C HIS A 731 -32.98 12.82 23.04
N ALA A 732 -33.14 11.50 22.94
CA ALA A 732 -33.56 10.86 21.70
C ALA A 732 -35.01 11.17 21.34
N LEU A 733 -35.93 11.13 22.31
CA LEU A 733 -37.34 11.48 22.09
C LEU A 733 -37.52 12.98 21.83
N GLY A 734 -36.83 13.84 22.58
CA GLY A 734 -36.81 15.29 22.36
C GLY A 734 -36.33 15.65 20.95
N MET A 735 -35.22 15.07 20.47
CA MET A 735 -34.72 15.27 19.10
C MET A 735 -35.70 14.83 18.00
N VAL A 736 -36.56 13.85 18.27
CA VAL A 736 -37.53 13.30 17.31
C VAL A 736 -38.80 14.15 17.28
N LEU A 737 -39.27 14.63 18.42
CA LEU A 737 -40.36 15.62 18.53
C LEU A 737 -39.94 16.97 17.92
N ASP A 738 -38.71 17.43 18.19
CA ASP A 738 -38.08 18.64 17.61
C ASP A 738 -37.76 18.49 16.10
N ALA A 739 -38.01 17.31 15.52
CA ALA A 739 -38.02 17.04 14.09
C ALA A 739 -39.43 16.91 13.49
N GLY A 740 -40.48 17.24 14.26
CA GLY A 740 -41.87 17.25 13.80
C GLY A 740 -42.57 15.88 13.78
N VAL A 741 -41.98 14.85 14.36
CA VAL A 741 -42.59 13.50 14.42
C VAL A 741 -43.65 13.43 15.52
N ALA A 742 -44.76 12.77 15.25
CA ALA A 742 -45.80 12.53 16.25
C ALA A 742 -45.27 11.67 17.41
N LEU A 743 -45.67 12.01 18.65
CA LEU A 743 -45.17 11.35 19.86
C LEU A 743 -45.32 9.82 19.83
N ALA A 744 -46.45 9.33 19.31
CA ALA A 744 -46.74 7.90 19.18
C ALA A 744 -45.75 7.14 18.26
N ASP A 745 -45.19 7.78 17.24
CA ASP A 745 -44.22 7.18 16.32
C ASP A 745 -42.78 7.33 16.85
N GLY A 746 -42.51 8.43 17.56
CA GLY A 746 -41.20 8.68 18.17
C GLY A 746 -40.77 7.58 19.14
N PHE A 747 -41.71 6.93 19.82
CA PHE A 747 -41.43 5.78 20.68
C PHE A 747 -40.78 4.59 19.96
N ASP A 748 -41.22 4.25 18.74
CA ASP A 748 -40.64 3.12 17.98
C ASP A 748 -39.25 3.47 17.43
N ILE A 749 -39.00 4.75 17.14
CA ILE A 749 -37.68 5.26 16.75
C ILE A 749 -36.69 5.14 17.92
N VAL A 750 -37.14 5.41 19.14
CA VAL A 750 -36.34 5.47 20.38
C VAL A 750 -36.17 4.10 21.07
N ASP A 751 -36.97 3.08 20.73
CA ASP A 751 -36.85 1.75 21.33
C ASP A 751 -35.44 1.14 21.19
N GLY A 752 -34.91 0.60 22.29
CA GLY A 752 -33.56 0.03 22.38
C GLY A 752 -32.41 1.04 22.54
N ILE A 753 -32.69 2.36 22.54
CA ILE A 753 -31.66 3.40 22.74
C ILE A 753 -31.28 3.56 24.23
N THR A 754 -32.18 3.24 25.14
CA THR A 754 -31.98 3.48 26.58
C THR A 754 -30.79 2.65 27.12
N GLY A 755 -30.50 1.50 26.49
CA GLY A 755 -29.37 0.63 26.79
C GLY A 755 -29.61 -0.33 27.97
N ASN A 756 -30.78 -0.26 28.61
CA ASN A 756 -31.19 -1.11 29.73
C ASN A 756 -32.53 -1.76 29.41
N ALA A 757 -32.60 -3.09 29.45
CA ALA A 757 -33.77 -3.85 29.00
C ALA A 757 -35.02 -3.72 29.89
N ALA A 758 -34.93 -3.08 31.07
CA ALA A 758 -36.09 -2.68 31.86
C ALA A 758 -36.63 -1.33 31.38
N MET A 759 -35.76 -0.34 31.17
CA MET A 759 -36.14 0.98 30.64
C MET A 759 -36.64 0.90 29.19
N ASP A 760 -36.07 0.03 28.34
CA ASP A 760 -36.63 -0.28 27.01
C ASP A 760 -38.03 -0.93 27.10
N CYS A 761 -38.34 -1.65 28.20
CA CYS A 761 -39.67 -2.22 28.42
C CYS A 761 -40.69 -1.14 28.80
N ALA A 762 -40.33 -0.28 29.76
CA ALA A 762 -41.09 0.91 30.12
C ALA A 762 -41.39 1.81 28.91
N ASN A 763 -40.41 2.02 28.01
CA ASN A 763 -40.59 2.78 26.77
C ASN A 763 -41.75 2.25 25.91
N ARG A 764 -41.85 0.91 25.74
CA ARG A 764 -42.92 0.28 24.95
C ARG A 764 -44.27 0.26 25.66
N GLU A 765 -44.29 0.17 26.98
CA GLU A 765 -45.50 0.27 27.80
C GLU A 765 -46.10 1.69 27.73
N ILE A 766 -45.27 2.72 27.90
CA ILE A 766 -45.67 4.12 27.73
C ILE A 766 -46.16 4.38 26.30
N ALA A 767 -45.46 3.85 25.28
CA ALA A 767 -45.88 3.95 23.88
C ALA A 767 -47.28 3.38 23.63
N ALA A 768 -47.61 2.23 24.24
CA ALA A 768 -48.93 1.61 24.12
C ALA A 768 -50.04 2.47 24.76
N GLN A 769 -49.77 3.07 25.93
CA GLN A 769 -50.71 3.97 26.61
C GLN A 769 -50.96 5.27 25.82
N VAL A 770 -49.90 5.90 25.30
CA VAL A 770 -50.01 7.11 24.47
C VAL A 770 -50.77 6.84 23.17
N ARG A 771 -50.59 5.65 22.55
CA ARG A 771 -51.34 5.23 21.35
C ARG A 771 -52.84 5.04 21.55
N ILE A 772 -53.29 4.78 22.78
CA ILE A 772 -54.72 4.73 23.14
C ILE A 772 -55.25 6.05 23.71
N GLY A 773 -54.47 7.14 23.62
CA GLY A 773 -54.90 8.49 23.95
C GLY A 773 -54.61 8.96 25.39
N ALA A 774 -53.82 8.22 26.17
CA ALA A 774 -53.33 8.72 27.45
C ALA A 774 -52.31 9.84 27.27
N SER A 775 -52.24 10.80 28.20
CA SER A 775 -51.15 11.77 28.25
C SER A 775 -49.80 11.06 28.48
N LEU A 776 -48.70 11.65 28.01
CA LEU A 776 -47.36 11.15 28.28
C LEU A 776 -47.10 11.11 29.78
N ALA A 777 -47.52 12.15 30.52
CA ALA A 777 -47.39 12.18 31.97
C ALA A 777 -48.13 11.02 32.65
N ASP A 778 -49.37 10.71 32.25
CA ASP A 778 -50.15 9.60 32.83
C ASP A 778 -49.55 8.24 32.47
N ALA A 779 -49.14 8.06 31.21
CA ALA A 779 -48.42 6.86 30.78
C ALA A 779 -47.11 6.66 31.57
N MET A 780 -46.38 7.74 31.87
CA MET A 780 -45.18 7.69 32.71
C MET A 780 -45.48 7.44 34.19
N ARG A 781 -46.65 7.84 34.73
CA ARG A 781 -47.07 7.53 36.13
C ARG A 781 -47.27 6.04 36.36
N VAL A 782 -47.76 5.31 35.35
CA VAL A 782 -47.92 3.83 35.41
C VAL A 782 -46.55 3.14 35.45
N SER A 783 -45.53 3.73 34.81
CA SER A 783 -44.19 3.15 34.76
C SER A 783 -43.34 3.48 35.99
N ALA A 784 -43.07 2.47 36.81
CA ALA A 784 -42.15 2.56 37.96
C ALA A 784 -40.68 2.89 37.59
N CYS A 785 -40.36 3.08 36.31
CA CYS A 785 -39.02 3.43 35.83
C CYS A 785 -38.71 4.93 35.84
N PHE A 786 -39.67 5.83 36.02
CA PHE A 786 -39.45 7.28 35.93
C PHE A 786 -39.57 8.01 37.29
N PRO A 787 -38.55 8.81 37.70
CA PRO A 787 -38.61 9.63 38.91
C PRO A 787 -39.76 10.65 38.87
N PRO A 788 -40.48 10.89 39.99
CA PRO A 788 -41.64 11.77 40.02
C PRO A 788 -41.30 13.24 39.69
N ASP A 789 -40.07 13.68 39.97
CA ASP A 789 -39.50 14.96 39.52
C ASP A 789 -39.61 15.15 38.00
N ILE A 790 -39.28 14.10 37.24
CA ILE A 790 -39.35 14.12 35.77
C ILE A 790 -40.80 14.04 35.30
N VAL A 791 -41.63 13.18 35.90
CA VAL A 791 -43.02 13.00 35.50
C VAL A 791 -43.85 14.29 35.70
N ALA A 792 -43.62 15.01 36.81
CA ALA A 792 -44.24 16.32 37.05
C ALA A 792 -43.76 17.38 36.04
N THR A 793 -42.47 17.38 35.71
CA THR A 793 -41.88 18.30 34.72
C THR A 793 -42.40 18.05 33.30
N VAL A 794 -42.58 16.78 32.91
CA VAL A 794 -43.20 16.39 31.64
C VAL A 794 -44.68 16.82 31.59
N ALA A 795 -45.45 16.62 32.66
CA ALA A 795 -46.86 17.04 32.71
C ALA A 795 -47.04 18.55 32.44
N LEU A 796 -46.16 19.38 33.02
CA LEU A 796 -46.18 20.83 32.81
C LEU A 796 -45.83 21.20 31.36
N ALA A 797 -44.82 20.56 30.77
CA ALA A 797 -44.40 20.83 29.40
C ALA A 797 -45.37 20.28 28.33
N GLU A 798 -46.09 19.21 28.65
CA GLU A 798 -47.16 18.65 27.83
C GLU A 798 -48.37 19.61 27.78
N GLN A 799 -48.80 20.14 28.94
CA GLN A 799 -49.82 21.20 29.00
C GLN A 799 -49.40 22.50 28.32
N ALA A 800 -48.11 22.86 28.39
CA ALA A 800 -47.57 24.06 27.77
C ALA A 800 -47.15 23.88 26.30
N GLY A 801 -47.33 22.70 25.70
CA GLY A 801 -46.92 22.41 24.31
C GLY A 801 -45.41 22.47 24.04
N THR A 802 -44.56 22.51 25.08
CA THR A 802 -43.10 22.70 25.02
C THR A 802 -42.30 21.42 25.24
N LEU A 803 -42.97 20.25 25.14
CA LEU A 803 -42.45 18.93 25.48
C LEU A 803 -41.07 18.60 24.85
N ALA A 804 -40.84 18.96 23.59
CA ALA A 804 -39.58 18.67 22.89
C ALA A 804 -38.37 19.38 23.55
N ALA A 805 -38.53 20.65 23.90
CA ALA A 805 -37.50 21.44 24.58
C ALA A 805 -37.28 20.93 26.01
N MET A 806 -38.37 20.66 26.75
CA MET A 806 -38.26 20.16 28.13
C MET A 806 -37.57 18.79 28.20
N LEU A 807 -37.80 17.90 27.24
CA LEU A 807 -37.09 16.62 27.16
C LEU A 807 -35.59 16.80 26.86
N ALA A 808 -35.19 17.83 26.11
CA ALA A 808 -33.78 18.16 25.95
C ALA A 808 -33.15 18.65 27.28
N ASP A 809 -33.85 19.47 28.07
CA ASP A 809 -33.37 19.95 29.37
C ASP A 809 -33.32 18.84 30.44
N ILE A 810 -34.35 17.99 30.52
CA ILE A 810 -34.37 16.78 31.38
C ILE A 810 -33.18 15.87 31.05
N GLY A 811 -32.85 15.74 29.76
CA GLY A 811 -31.64 15.05 29.30
C GLY A 811 -30.37 15.69 29.85
N ALA A 812 -30.15 16.97 29.55
CA ALA A 812 -28.94 17.70 29.93
C ALA A 812 -28.74 17.87 31.45
N TRP A 813 -29.82 17.88 32.22
CA TRP A 813 -29.78 17.82 33.69
C TRP A 813 -29.41 16.42 34.20
N SER A 814 -29.99 15.37 33.62
CA SER A 814 -29.65 13.98 33.96
C SER A 814 -28.18 13.64 33.62
N GLU A 815 -27.63 14.19 32.53
CA GLU A 815 -26.19 14.05 32.19
C GLU A 815 -25.25 14.73 33.19
N ARG A 816 -25.66 15.85 33.79
CA ARG A 816 -24.90 16.55 34.85
C ARG A 816 -24.81 15.69 36.12
N ILE A 817 -25.94 15.19 36.61
CA ILE A 817 -26.00 14.28 37.78
C ILE A 817 -25.15 13.01 37.56
N VAL A 818 -25.17 12.44 36.35
CA VAL A 818 -24.32 11.30 35.98
C VAL A 818 -22.84 11.68 36.06
N THR A 819 -22.46 12.85 35.56
CA THR A 819 -21.06 13.33 35.58
C THR A 819 -20.56 13.58 37.00
N GLU A 820 -21.36 14.23 37.85
CA GLU A 820 -21.06 14.49 39.26
C GLU A 820 -20.84 13.19 40.05
N ARG A 821 -21.77 12.22 39.91
CA ARG A 821 -21.67 10.93 40.60
C ARG A 821 -20.49 10.07 40.13
N ILE A 822 -20.09 10.15 38.86
CA ILE A 822 -18.85 9.52 38.36
C ILE A 822 -17.62 10.14 39.03
N GLY A 823 -17.61 11.46 39.26
CA GLY A 823 -16.54 12.14 40.01
C GLY A 823 -16.40 11.63 41.44
N VAL A 824 -17.53 11.52 42.17
CA VAL A 824 -17.54 10.98 43.54
C VAL A 824 -17.07 9.52 43.59
N LEU A 825 -17.45 8.67 42.63
CA LEU A 825 -16.95 7.28 42.56
C LEU A 825 -15.44 7.21 42.31
N ALA A 826 -14.89 8.09 41.46
CA ALA A 826 -13.45 8.15 41.23
C ALA A 826 -12.68 8.57 42.49
N GLN A 827 -13.19 9.56 43.23
CA GLN A 827 -12.62 10.01 44.51
C GLN A 827 -12.69 8.93 45.60
N LEU A 828 -13.76 8.13 45.66
CA LEU A 828 -13.87 7.01 46.60
C LEU A 828 -12.97 5.81 46.25
N ALA A 829 -12.59 5.65 44.98
CA ALA A 829 -11.70 4.57 44.55
C ALA A 829 -10.23 4.80 44.99
N GLU A 830 -9.77 6.05 45.05
CA GLU A 830 -8.39 6.39 45.42
C GLU A 830 -7.96 5.89 46.82
N PRO A 831 -8.67 6.18 47.93
CA PRO A 831 -8.29 5.66 49.24
C PRO A 831 -8.38 4.14 49.32
N LEU A 832 -9.30 3.49 48.59
CA LEU A 832 -9.39 2.04 48.53
C LEU A 832 -8.17 1.40 47.83
N ILE A 833 -7.70 2.04 46.76
CA ILE A 833 -6.53 1.61 45.96
C ILE A 833 -5.20 1.92 46.64
N ILE A 834 -5.16 2.90 47.55
CA ILE A 834 -3.99 3.17 48.41
C ILE A 834 -3.96 2.21 49.60
N VAL A 835 -5.07 2.12 50.36
CA VAL A 835 -5.12 1.37 51.63
C VAL A 835 -5.07 -0.14 51.41
N GLY A 836 -5.80 -0.68 50.42
CA GLY A 836 -5.89 -2.14 50.20
C GLY A 836 -4.53 -2.79 49.89
N PRO A 837 -3.84 -2.40 48.81
CA PRO A 837 -2.51 -2.89 48.50
C PRO A 837 -1.45 -2.47 49.53
N GLY A 838 -1.56 -1.27 50.11
CA GLY A 838 -0.66 -0.82 51.19
C GLY A 838 -0.70 -1.74 52.41
N ALA A 839 -1.90 -2.10 52.87
CA ALA A 839 -2.10 -3.05 53.96
C ALA A 839 -1.62 -4.47 53.60
N LEU A 840 -1.85 -4.92 52.36
CA LEU A 840 -1.37 -6.22 51.88
C LEU A 840 0.18 -6.30 51.87
N ILE A 841 0.85 -5.27 51.36
CA ILE A 841 2.32 -5.19 51.34
C ILE A 841 2.85 -5.09 52.78
N ALA A 842 2.25 -4.27 53.64
CA ALA A 842 2.64 -4.17 55.05
C ALA A 842 2.49 -5.52 55.79
N ALA A 843 1.40 -6.25 55.58
CA ALA A 843 1.19 -7.57 56.17
C ALA A 843 2.23 -8.60 55.68
N LEU A 844 2.59 -8.57 54.39
CA LEU A 844 3.61 -9.43 53.82
C LEU A 844 5.01 -9.09 54.37
N VAL A 845 5.37 -7.81 54.46
CA VAL A 845 6.62 -7.35 55.08
C VAL A 845 6.71 -7.79 56.55
N VAL A 846 5.65 -7.58 57.35
CA VAL A 846 5.62 -8.04 58.76
C VAL A 846 5.79 -9.56 58.86
N ALA A 847 5.13 -10.35 57.98
CA ALA A 847 5.28 -11.81 57.96
C ALA A 847 6.70 -12.28 57.58
N MET A 848 7.46 -11.47 56.85
CA MET A 848 8.85 -11.75 56.43
C MET A 848 9.93 -11.28 57.42
N TYR A 849 9.71 -10.19 58.15
CA TYR A 849 10.67 -9.68 59.14
C TYR A 849 10.50 -10.29 60.54
N LEU A 850 9.29 -10.75 60.91
CA LEU A 850 9.04 -11.38 62.21
C LEU A 850 9.94 -12.60 62.55
N PRO A 851 10.35 -13.47 61.60
CA PRO A 851 11.33 -14.53 61.87
C PRO A 851 12.72 -13.98 62.24
N ILE A 852 13.18 -12.93 61.55
CA ILE A 852 14.50 -12.32 61.77
C ILE A 852 14.57 -11.72 63.18
N ILE A 853 13.56 -10.93 63.56
CA ILE A 853 13.46 -10.30 64.89
C ILE A 853 13.43 -11.36 66.00
N ARG A 854 12.81 -12.52 65.77
CA ARG A 854 12.79 -13.63 66.73
C ARG A 854 14.12 -14.37 66.85
N MET A 855 14.93 -14.44 65.80
CA MET A 855 16.27 -15.04 65.90
C MET A 855 17.27 -14.08 66.58
N GLY A 856 17.17 -12.78 66.30
CA GLY A 856 17.92 -11.72 67.02
C GLY A 856 17.49 -11.47 68.47
N SER A 857 16.66 -12.35 69.05
CA SER A 857 16.33 -12.40 70.48
C SER A 857 16.50 -13.80 71.09
N VAL A 858 17.19 -14.68 70.36
CA VAL A 858 17.58 -16.06 70.77
C VAL A 858 19.09 -16.29 70.60
N MET A 859 19.77 -15.44 69.81
CA MET A 859 21.21 -15.16 69.92
C MET A 859 21.47 -14.07 70.96
#